data_AF-A0A2N4Y639-F1
#
_entry.id   AF-A0A2N4Y639-F1
#
_cell.length_a   1.000
_cell.length_b   1.000
_cell.length_c   1.000
_cell.angle_alpha   90.00
_cell.angle_beta   90.00
_cell.angle_gamma   90.00
#
_symmetry.space_group_name_H-M   'P 1'
#
loop_
_entity.id
_entity.type
_entity.pdbx_description
1 polymer ?
#
loop_
_entity_poly.entity_id
_entity_poly.type
_entity_poly.pdbx_seq_one_letter_code
_entity_poly.pdbx_strand_id
1 'polypeptide(L)'
;MSLSEYRRKRDFKATPEPKAAKAKNKGNSFVIQKHAARRLHYDLRLEMDGVLKSWAVTRGPSLVPGEKRLAVHVEDHPLAYGDFEGVIPPGQYGSGEVIVWDRGTWEPLFDVRKGYKKGHLEFSLDGEKLGGHWHLVRMAGKEGETRENWLLIKGEDELARTPDDPDIVEEMPLSVKSGRPIESLKGDGKAAVWNSRKTSSKAAKTAPARSTSSKAEDLKIKGAKAGSLPEFLPPALATLVKTVPKGDRWLHEIKLDGYRIEARIDHGKVQLLTRTGLDWTDRFGKRLVSALKALPVQSAMIDGEIVVESGNGSSDFSLLQQDLSEGRDDRFTYYVFDLMHLDGQDLTGASLTDRKAALEPLIADAGEPLKFSSHFDESGELVLKHACRLSLEGVISKVASAPYRSGRGRDWVKSKCTARQELVIGGYVPSSVSDRAIGSLIMGVNEADGLRHVGRVGTGYTQKLARQVFDRLQPLVREKSPFKDKLTGLERKDAVFIEPEVVAEIEFRGWTGDAHLRHASFRGLREDKAASDVVLETPAPSTSTKKTGSRKGGSAAAKQEQAAVQAARRRITLTHPDRLYWPEAGVTKEGLADHYALVWPRIAPFIVDRPLALLRCPEGHEKTCFFQKHGWRGMRKEIITIRDPKDDEALVAIRDLDGLLALVQGAALEIHPWGSRGGDLERPDMVNIDLDPGPDVTWERVIEAAFEVRQRFADLGLTGFVKTSGGKGLHVVAPLKPKAQWPEVKAAMKALAESMSADSPEDYVSTISKAKRKGKILIDYLRNGRGATAVAPYSTRARPGAPVSMPLSFDELSPQILPNHFTVGNVPARLAESDGDPWEDFRRAEAPLQGKAKAKTRR
;
A
#
# COMPACT_ATOMS: atom_id res chain seq x y z
N MET A 1 -13.14 -31.35 16.18
CA MET A 1 -12.92 -32.25 15.03
C MET A 1 -11.46 -32.41 14.60
N SER A 2 -10.44 -31.84 15.29
CA SER A 2 -9.05 -31.88 14.76
C SER A 2 -8.46 -33.27 14.55
N LEU A 3 -8.46 -34.15 15.57
CA LEU A 3 -7.77 -35.45 15.50
C LEU A 3 -8.59 -36.63 14.95
N SER A 4 -9.78 -36.39 14.35
CA SER A 4 -10.62 -37.50 13.86
C SER A 4 -10.05 -38.17 12.60
N GLU A 5 -9.48 -37.40 11.67
CA GLU A 5 -8.80 -37.96 10.48
C GLU A 5 -7.57 -38.78 10.87
N TYR A 6 -6.73 -38.27 11.78
CA TYR A 6 -5.59 -39.01 12.30
C TYR A 6 -6.00 -40.36 12.91
N ARG A 7 -7.04 -40.39 13.75
CA ARG A 7 -7.58 -41.64 14.31
C ARG A 7 -8.15 -42.59 13.25
N ARG A 8 -8.80 -42.07 12.21
CA ARG A 8 -9.39 -42.87 11.12
C ARG A 8 -8.33 -43.54 10.24
N LYS A 9 -7.14 -42.93 10.13
CA LYS A 9 -6.06 -43.38 9.24
C LYS A 9 -5.06 -44.37 9.86
N ARG A 10 -5.05 -44.56 11.19
CA ARG A 10 -4.08 -45.44 11.90
C ARG A 10 -4.75 -46.60 12.60
N ASP A 11 -4.16 -47.80 12.52
CA ASP A 11 -4.42 -48.87 13.47
C ASP A 11 -3.36 -48.88 14.58
N PHE A 12 -3.70 -48.31 15.74
CA PHE A 12 -2.85 -48.26 16.94
C PHE A 12 -2.59 -49.63 17.61
N LYS A 13 -3.00 -50.75 17.00
CA LYS A 13 -2.50 -52.09 17.33
C LYS A 13 -1.30 -52.51 16.47
N ALA A 14 -1.12 -51.89 15.30
CA ALA A 14 -0.13 -52.24 14.30
C ALA A 14 0.94 -51.15 14.10
N THR A 15 0.60 -49.86 14.28
CA THR A 15 1.58 -48.76 14.23
C THR A 15 2.15 -48.42 15.62
N PRO A 16 3.46 -48.10 15.74
CA PRO A 16 4.05 -47.57 16.97
C PRO A 16 3.71 -46.08 17.22
N GLU A 17 2.99 -45.42 16.31
CA GLU A 17 2.58 -44.00 16.45
C GLU A 17 1.71 -43.76 17.72
N PRO A 18 1.86 -42.61 18.40
CA PRO A 18 1.13 -42.32 19.61
C PRO A 18 -0.38 -42.15 19.38
N LYS A 19 -1.18 -42.67 20.33
CA LYS A 19 -2.64 -42.55 20.33
C LYS A 19 -3.09 -41.10 20.46
N ALA A 20 -4.08 -40.70 19.66
CA ALA A 20 -4.56 -39.32 19.63
C ALA A 20 -5.29 -38.90 20.91
N ALA A 21 -4.58 -38.20 21.80
CA ALA A 21 -5.12 -37.37 22.86
C ALA A 21 -4.93 -35.89 22.51
N LYS A 22 -5.93 -35.05 22.80
CA LYS A 22 -5.81 -33.59 22.69
C LYS A 22 -5.33 -33.04 24.04
N ALA A 23 -4.29 -32.22 24.04
CA ALA A 23 -3.81 -31.57 25.26
C ALA A 23 -4.77 -30.46 25.73
N LYS A 24 -4.78 -30.19 27.03
CA LYS A 24 -5.58 -29.09 27.64
C LYS A 24 -4.84 -27.75 27.67
N ASN A 25 -3.52 -27.76 27.51
CA ASN A 25 -2.69 -26.55 27.55
C ASN A 25 -2.49 -25.99 26.14
N LYS A 26 -2.12 -24.71 26.07
CA LYS A 26 -1.54 -24.09 24.88
C LYS A 26 -0.03 -24.11 25.04
N GLY A 27 0.71 -24.63 24.07
CA GLY A 27 2.12 -24.36 23.86
C GLY A 27 2.35 -23.68 22.52
N ASN A 28 3.62 -23.39 22.25
CA ASN A 28 4.13 -22.78 21.04
C ASN A 28 5.25 -23.67 20.44
N SER A 29 5.13 -24.99 20.60
CA SER A 29 6.15 -25.93 20.09
C SER A 29 6.06 -26.09 18.56
N PHE A 30 7.21 -26.27 17.91
CA PHE A 30 7.28 -26.78 16.54
C PHE A 30 8.21 -27.99 16.45
N VAL A 31 8.01 -28.75 15.38
CA VAL A 31 8.85 -29.90 15.04
C VAL A 31 8.89 -30.06 13.52
N ILE A 32 10.03 -30.49 13.00
CA ILE A 32 10.20 -30.92 11.62
C ILE A 32 10.66 -32.37 11.63
N GLN A 33 9.86 -33.26 11.04
CA GLN A 33 10.20 -34.68 10.93
C GLN A 33 10.65 -35.01 9.51
N LYS A 34 11.86 -35.55 9.34
CA LYS A 34 12.31 -36.11 8.05
C LYS A 34 11.70 -37.51 7.91
N HIS A 35 10.99 -37.73 6.81
CA HIS A 35 10.11 -38.89 6.63
C HIS A 35 10.36 -39.57 5.28
N ALA A 36 10.91 -40.78 5.32
CA ALA A 36 11.20 -41.63 4.16
C ALA A 36 10.00 -42.54 3.81
N ALA A 37 8.87 -41.92 3.48
CA ALA A 37 7.70 -42.64 2.94
C ALA A 37 7.92 -43.03 1.46
N ARG A 38 6.83 -43.14 0.66
CA ARG A 38 6.91 -43.33 -0.81
C ARG A 38 7.84 -42.32 -1.52
N ARG A 39 8.03 -41.15 -0.92
CA ARG A 39 9.04 -40.14 -1.28
C ARG A 39 9.56 -39.52 0.01
N LEU A 40 10.84 -39.16 0.04
CA LEU A 40 11.42 -38.38 1.13
C LEU A 40 10.76 -36.99 1.17
N HIS A 41 10.42 -36.53 2.37
CA HIS A 41 9.88 -35.19 2.64
C HIS A 41 10.16 -34.80 4.10
N TYR A 42 9.92 -33.53 4.43
CA TYR A 42 10.07 -32.98 5.78
C TYR A 42 8.72 -32.45 6.25
N ASP A 43 8.12 -33.09 7.24
CA ASP A 43 6.85 -32.66 7.83
C ASP A 43 7.10 -31.51 8.82
N LEU A 44 6.88 -30.26 8.39
CA LEU A 44 6.82 -29.10 9.29
C LEU A 44 5.52 -29.17 10.09
N ARG A 45 5.62 -29.08 11.42
CA ARG A 45 4.44 -29.07 12.29
C ARG A 45 4.50 -27.96 13.34
N LEU A 46 3.42 -27.20 13.44
CA LEU A 46 3.25 -26.07 14.35
C LEU A 46 2.15 -26.40 15.38
N GLU A 47 2.42 -26.24 16.67
CA GLU A 47 1.41 -26.38 17.71
C GLU A 47 0.38 -25.25 17.64
N MET A 48 -0.88 -25.60 17.37
CA MET A 48 -2.01 -24.68 17.40
C MET A 48 -3.23 -25.34 18.03
N ASP A 49 -3.92 -24.60 18.90
CA ASP A 49 -5.17 -25.04 19.54
C ASP A 49 -5.10 -26.45 20.19
N GLY A 50 -3.93 -26.85 20.69
CA GLY A 50 -3.68 -28.13 21.38
C GLY A 50 -3.48 -29.35 20.46
N VAL A 51 -3.12 -29.13 19.19
CA VAL A 51 -2.73 -30.13 18.20
C VAL A 51 -1.57 -29.61 17.32
N LEU A 52 -0.89 -30.49 16.59
CA LEU A 52 0.13 -30.15 15.61
C LEU A 52 -0.51 -29.98 14.22
N LYS A 53 -0.62 -28.74 13.73
CA LYS A 53 -0.90 -28.43 12.32
C LYS A 53 0.30 -28.81 11.48
N SER A 54 0.08 -29.51 10.36
CA SER A 54 1.14 -30.31 9.73
C SER A 54 1.19 -30.14 8.22
N TRP A 55 2.40 -29.92 7.68
CA TRP A 55 2.65 -29.73 6.25
C TRP A 55 3.86 -30.53 5.76
N ALA A 56 3.66 -31.37 4.74
CA ALA A 56 4.72 -32.13 4.08
C ALA A 56 5.49 -31.25 3.10
N VAL A 57 6.69 -30.81 3.48
CA VAL A 57 7.60 -30.00 2.65
C VAL A 57 8.47 -30.93 1.78
N THR A 58 8.13 -31.00 0.50
CA THR A 58 8.63 -32.03 -0.43
C THR A 58 10.13 -31.99 -0.71
N ARG A 59 10.75 -30.80 -0.67
CA ARG A 59 12.21 -30.60 -0.80
C ARG A 59 12.86 -30.12 0.51
N GLY A 60 12.15 -30.24 1.63
CA GLY A 60 12.56 -29.64 2.89
C GLY A 60 12.54 -28.10 2.89
N PRO A 61 12.81 -27.48 4.06
CA PRO A 61 12.97 -26.04 4.20
C PRO A 61 14.19 -25.54 3.40
N SER A 62 14.18 -24.27 3.02
CA SER A 62 15.37 -23.55 2.50
C SER A 62 15.65 -22.37 3.40
N LEU A 63 16.91 -22.06 3.66
CA LEU A 63 17.30 -20.82 4.32
C LEU A 63 17.47 -19.66 3.32
N VAL A 64 17.27 -19.90 2.02
CA VAL A 64 17.44 -18.86 0.99
C VAL A 64 16.14 -18.06 0.80
N PRO A 65 16.13 -16.74 1.05
CA PRO A 65 14.94 -15.92 0.85
C PRO A 65 14.48 -15.93 -0.60
N GLY A 66 13.16 -15.85 -0.79
CA GLY A 66 12.55 -15.97 -2.12
C GLY A 66 12.48 -17.39 -2.69
N GLU A 67 13.21 -18.38 -2.16
CA GLU A 67 13.00 -19.79 -2.52
C GLU A 67 11.68 -20.33 -1.93
N LYS A 68 10.74 -20.66 -2.83
CA LYS A 68 9.41 -21.15 -2.45
C LYS A 68 9.43 -22.69 -2.38
N ARG A 69 9.35 -23.25 -1.16
CA ARG A 69 9.32 -24.70 -0.92
C ARG A 69 7.85 -25.16 -0.73
N LEU A 70 7.38 -26.06 -1.61
CA LEU A 70 6.00 -26.58 -1.58
C LEU A 70 5.75 -27.43 -0.33
N ALA A 71 4.78 -26.99 0.47
CA ALA A 71 4.38 -27.52 1.77
C ALA A 71 2.90 -27.98 1.70
N VAL A 72 2.67 -29.29 1.56
CA VAL A 72 1.32 -29.84 1.37
C VAL A 72 0.67 -30.10 2.73
N HIS A 73 -0.46 -29.46 3.03
CA HIS A 73 -1.14 -29.65 4.32
C HIS A 73 -1.70 -31.07 4.46
N VAL A 74 -1.47 -31.68 5.63
CA VAL A 74 -1.95 -33.03 5.99
C VAL A 74 -2.80 -32.96 7.26
N GLU A 75 -3.33 -34.09 7.75
CA GLU A 75 -4.17 -34.10 8.95
C GLU A 75 -3.46 -33.57 10.21
N ASP A 76 -4.23 -33.03 11.17
CA ASP A 76 -3.72 -32.61 12.48
C ASP A 76 -3.18 -33.82 13.27
N HIS A 77 -2.00 -33.68 13.88
CA HIS A 77 -1.37 -34.73 14.71
C HIS A 77 -1.49 -34.41 16.22
N PRO A 78 -1.52 -35.41 17.12
CA PRO A 78 -1.47 -35.15 18.57
C PRO A 78 -0.09 -34.61 18.97
N LEU A 79 0.00 -33.78 20.03
CA LEU A 79 1.29 -33.18 20.44
C LEU A 79 2.39 -34.23 20.71
N ALA A 80 2.02 -35.36 21.32
CA ALA A 80 2.94 -36.49 21.57
C ALA A 80 3.55 -37.10 20.29
N TYR A 81 3.04 -36.77 19.10
CA TYR A 81 3.63 -37.16 17.82
C TYR A 81 4.92 -36.41 17.50
N GLY A 82 5.12 -35.21 18.07
CA GLY A 82 6.35 -34.44 17.84
C GLY A 82 7.60 -35.16 18.37
N ASP A 83 7.46 -35.99 19.41
CA ASP A 83 8.54 -36.82 19.92
C ASP A 83 8.71 -38.16 19.17
N PHE A 84 7.92 -38.45 18.13
CA PHE A 84 7.99 -39.75 17.44
C PHE A 84 9.21 -39.88 16.52
N GLU A 85 9.98 -40.95 16.72
CA GLU A 85 11.01 -41.46 15.81
C GLU A 85 10.88 -42.98 15.71
N GLY A 86 11.10 -43.54 14.53
CA GLY A 86 11.03 -44.99 14.31
C GLY A 86 10.58 -45.35 12.90
N VAL A 87 10.15 -46.60 12.73
CA VAL A 87 9.67 -47.13 11.44
C VAL A 87 8.16 -47.37 11.52
N ILE A 88 7.40 -46.73 10.63
CA ILE A 88 5.97 -46.99 10.45
C ILE A 88 5.84 -48.22 9.53
N PRO A 89 5.24 -49.34 9.99
CA PRO A 89 5.30 -50.61 9.26
C PRO A 89 4.69 -50.59 7.85
N PRO A 90 5.16 -51.44 6.93
CA PRO A 90 4.56 -51.61 5.61
C PRO A 90 3.04 -51.86 5.68
N GLY A 91 2.29 -51.20 4.80
CA GLY A 91 0.82 -51.30 4.75
C GLY A 91 0.07 -50.37 5.70
N GLN A 92 0.74 -49.73 6.67
CA GLN A 92 0.16 -48.64 7.45
C GLN A 92 0.16 -47.31 6.65
N TYR A 93 -0.74 -46.40 6.99
CA TYR A 93 -0.77 -45.07 6.40
C TYR A 93 0.49 -44.28 6.80
N GLY A 94 1.27 -43.85 5.81
CA GLY A 94 2.58 -43.21 6.08
C GLY A 94 3.70 -44.22 6.35
N SER A 95 3.62 -45.45 5.87
CA SER A 95 4.71 -46.44 6.00
C SER A 95 6.06 -45.89 5.50
N GLY A 96 7.09 -45.98 6.33
CA GLY A 96 8.42 -45.41 6.10
C GLY A 96 9.18 -45.15 7.39
N GLU A 97 10.44 -44.74 7.28
CA GLU A 97 11.25 -44.31 8.44
C GLU A 97 10.96 -42.83 8.78
N VAL A 98 10.97 -42.48 10.06
CA VAL A 98 10.73 -41.12 10.58
C VAL A 98 11.78 -40.76 11.63
N ILE A 99 12.42 -39.60 11.48
CA ILE A 99 13.25 -38.96 12.51
C ILE A 99 12.78 -37.53 12.79
N VAL A 100 13.03 -37.05 14.01
CA VAL A 100 12.88 -35.63 14.39
C VAL A 100 14.12 -34.90 13.90
N TRP A 101 13.99 -34.23 12.75
CA TRP A 101 15.07 -33.53 12.08
C TRP A 101 15.34 -32.15 12.68
N ASP A 102 14.31 -31.46 13.18
CA ASP A 102 14.43 -30.23 13.95
C ASP A 102 13.26 -30.10 14.94
N ARG A 103 13.41 -29.30 16.00
CA ARG A 103 12.37 -28.97 16.97
C ARG A 103 12.73 -27.69 17.72
N GLY A 104 11.72 -27.05 18.30
CA GLY A 104 11.91 -25.88 19.15
C GLY A 104 10.60 -25.17 19.44
N THR A 105 10.64 -23.85 19.52
CA THR A 105 9.48 -22.98 19.65
C THR A 105 9.27 -22.11 18.42
N TRP A 106 8.02 -21.72 18.17
CA TRP A 106 7.65 -20.81 17.09
C TRP A 106 6.75 -19.71 17.63
N GLU A 107 6.82 -18.51 17.04
CA GLU A 107 6.01 -17.37 17.48
C GLU A 107 5.35 -16.68 16.28
N PRO A 108 4.01 -16.56 16.24
CA PRO A 108 3.31 -15.90 15.15
C PRO A 108 3.38 -14.38 15.27
N LEU A 109 3.81 -13.69 14.21
CA LEU A 109 3.98 -12.23 14.19
C LEU A 109 2.64 -11.45 14.10
N PHE A 110 1.51 -12.16 14.00
CA PHE A 110 0.16 -11.61 14.06
C PHE A 110 -0.87 -12.66 14.51
N ASP A 111 -2.16 -12.30 14.55
CA ASP A 111 -3.25 -13.21 14.96
C ASP A 111 -3.26 -14.52 14.14
N VAL A 112 -2.71 -15.56 14.77
CA VAL A 112 -2.47 -16.88 14.18
C VAL A 112 -3.75 -17.57 13.68
N ARG A 113 -4.90 -17.31 14.32
CA ARG A 113 -6.18 -17.91 13.92
C ARG A 113 -6.76 -17.21 12.69
N LYS A 114 -6.66 -15.87 12.65
CA LYS A 114 -7.01 -15.09 11.45
C LYS A 114 -6.07 -15.43 10.29
N GLY A 115 -4.78 -15.55 10.55
CA GLY A 115 -3.76 -15.90 9.55
C GLY A 115 -3.97 -17.28 8.94
N TYR A 116 -4.01 -18.33 9.77
CA TYR A 116 -4.27 -19.69 9.31
C TYR A 116 -5.57 -19.79 8.50
N LYS A 117 -6.64 -19.07 8.92
CA LYS A 117 -7.92 -19.02 8.18
C LYS A 117 -7.83 -18.24 6.86
N LYS A 118 -7.08 -17.13 6.81
CA LYS A 118 -6.83 -16.35 5.59
C LYS A 118 -5.85 -17.03 4.63
N GLY A 119 -5.12 -18.05 5.08
CA GLY A 119 -4.09 -18.71 4.30
C GLY A 119 -2.76 -17.95 4.27
N HIS A 120 -2.46 -17.15 5.29
CA HIS A 120 -1.13 -16.57 5.48
C HIS A 120 -0.75 -16.69 6.95
N LEU A 121 0.34 -17.39 7.23
CA LEU A 121 1.01 -17.35 8.53
C LEU A 121 2.39 -16.74 8.34
N GLU A 122 2.76 -15.90 9.28
CA GLU A 122 4.09 -15.31 9.40
C GLU A 122 4.54 -15.51 10.84
N PHE A 123 5.73 -16.06 11.01
CA PHE A 123 6.20 -16.51 12.31
C PHE A 123 7.72 -16.56 12.35
N SER A 124 8.29 -16.40 13.54
CA SER A 124 9.67 -16.83 13.80
C SER A 124 9.71 -18.31 14.20
N LEU A 125 10.82 -18.97 13.89
CA LEU A 125 11.25 -20.22 14.49
C LEU A 125 12.45 -19.95 15.41
N ASP A 126 12.52 -20.71 16.50
CA ASP A 126 13.69 -20.84 17.37
C ASP A 126 13.86 -22.34 17.66
N GLY A 127 14.71 -23.01 16.87
CA GLY A 127 14.94 -24.44 16.93
C GLY A 127 16.41 -24.82 16.82
N GLU A 128 16.69 -26.11 16.97
CA GLU A 128 18.05 -26.66 16.94
C GLU A 128 18.74 -26.55 15.56
N LYS A 129 17.99 -26.25 14.48
CA LYS A 129 18.54 -26.00 13.13
C LYS A 129 17.95 -24.80 12.41
N LEU A 130 16.62 -24.63 12.43
CA LEU A 130 15.97 -23.48 11.81
C LEU A 130 15.70 -22.41 12.85
N GLY A 131 16.11 -21.19 12.50
CA GLY A 131 15.71 -19.98 13.22
C GLY A 131 15.17 -18.90 12.28
N GLY A 132 14.87 -17.74 12.86
CA GLY A 132 14.48 -16.53 12.13
C GLY A 132 13.05 -16.56 11.61
N HIS A 133 12.70 -15.60 10.77
CA HIS A 133 11.39 -15.35 10.19
C HIS A 133 11.08 -16.29 9.02
N TRP A 134 9.82 -16.72 8.95
CA TRP A 134 9.25 -17.60 7.94
C TRP A 134 7.83 -17.17 7.57
N HIS A 135 7.49 -17.34 6.29
CA HIS A 135 6.14 -17.21 5.79
C HIS A 135 5.63 -18.58 5.35
N LEU A 136 4.39 -18.90 5.70
CA LEU A 136 3.65 -20.05 5.19
C LEU A 136 2.38 -19.55 4.51
N VAL A 137 2.41 -19.51 3.18
CA VAL A 137 1.36 -18.92 2.33
C VAL A 137 0.58 -20.01 1.63
N ARG A 138 -0.74 -20.07 1.87
CA ARG A 138 -1.64 -21.03 1.24
C ARG A 138 -1.84 -20.64 -0.22
N MET A 139 -1.62 -21.60 -1.12
CA MET A 139 -1.94 -21.45 -2.53
C MET A 139 -3.44 -21.61 -2.74
N ALA A 140 -4.00 -20.94 -3.75
CA ALA A 140 -5.32 -21.30 -4.26
C ALA A 140 -5.27 -22.75 -4.77
N GLY A 141 -6.17 -23.60 -4.25
CA GLY A 141 -6.29 -24.99 -4.71
C GLY A 141 -6.86 -25.05 -6.12
N LYS A 142 -6.37 -25.99 -6.93
CA LYS A 142 -6.90 -26.21 -8.29
C LYS A 142 -8.17 -27.05 -8.24
N GLU A 143 -8.98 -26.96 -9.29
CA GLU A 143 -10.22 -27.73 -9.38
C GLU A 143 -9.92 -29.25 -9.36
N GLY A 144 -10.63 -29.99 -8.49
CA GLY A 144 -10.37 -31.41 -8.22
C GLY A 144 -9.23 -31.71 -7.23
N GLU A 145 -8.49 -30.70 -6.76
CA GLU A 145 -7.37 -30.88 -5.82
C GLU A 145 -7.86 -30.99 -4.37
N THR A 146 -7.73 -32.18 -3.77
CA THR A 146 -8.27 -32.49 -2.43
C THR A 146 -7.33 -32.13 -1.26
N ARG A 147 -6.20 -31.46 -1.54
CA ARG A 147 -5.16 -31.12 -0.55
C ARG A 147 -4.88 -29.63 -0.58
N GLU A 148 -4.80 -29.01 0.59
CA GLU A 148 -4.47 -27.59 0.69
C GLU A 148 -2.96 -27.43 0.50
N ASN A 149 -2.53 -26.90 -0.65
CA ASN A 149 -1.12 -26.61 -0.91
C ASN A 149 -0.72 -25.27 -0.28
N TRP A 150 0.46 -25.21 0.33
CA TRP A 150 1.08 -24.00 0.86
C TRP A 150 2.51 -23.87 0.35
N LEU A 151 3.09 -22.69 0.49
CA LEU A 151 4.49 -22.38 0.24
C LEU A 151 5.14 -21.97 1.56
N LEU A 152 6.16 -22.72 1.99
CA LEU A 152 7.08 -22.29 3.03
C LEU A 152 8.17 -21.44 2.36
N ILE A 153 8.43 -20.26 2.91
CA ILE A 153 9.38 -19.27 2.39
C ILE A 153 10.15 -18.70 3.57
N LYS A 154 11.47 -18.65 3.49
CA LYS A 154 12.32 -17.97 4.48
C LYS A 154 12.19 -16.45 4.33
N GLY A 155 12.03 -15.74 5.43
CA GLY A 155 12.11 -14.28 5.49
C GLY A 155 13.57 -13.80 5.45
N GLU A 156 13.77 -12.55 5.01
CA GLU A 156 15.10 -11.92 4.99
C GLU A 156 15.47 -11.48 6.42
N ASP A 157 16.46 -12.15 7.02
CA ASP A 157 17.01 -11.88 8.35
C ASP A 157 18.42 -12.49 8.51
N GLU A 158 19.03 -12.35 9.69
CA GLU A 158 20.40 -12.79 10.00
C GLU A 158 20.67 -14.30 9.82
N LEU A 159 19.62 -15.14 9.81
CA LEU A 159 19.71 -16.60 9.62
C LEU A 159 19.31 -17.03 8.19
N ALA A 160 19.07 -16.05 7.30
CA ALA A 160 18.97 -16.29 5.88
C ALA A 160 20.33 -16.64 5.26
N ARG A 161 20.29 -17.42 4.17
CA ARG A 161 21.44 -17.82 3.35
C ARG A 161 21.29 -17.34 1.91
N THR A 162 22.38 -17.38 1.16
CA THR A 162 22.41 -17.08 -0.27
C THR A 162 22.19 -18.36 -1.11
N PRO A 163 21.83 -18.25 -2.40
CA PRO A 163 21.70 -19.42 -3.29
C PRO A 163 22.99 -20.23 -3.49
N ASP A 164 24.15 -19.69 -3.14
CA ASP A 164 25.46 -20.34 -3.28
C ASP A 164 25.89 -21.09 -2.00
N ASP A 165 25.17 -20.92 -0.89
CA ASP A 165 25.42 -21.65 0.36
C ASP A 165 24.87 -23.09 0.31
N PRO A 166 25.47 -24.06 1.04
CA PRO A 166 24.95 -25.42 1.12
C PRO A 166 23.49 -25.49 1.63
N ASP A 167 22.67 -26.36 1.04
CA ASP A 167 21.29 -26.58 1.51
C ASP A 167 21.34 -27.24 2.90
N ILE A 168 20.65 -26.61 3.87
CA ILE A 168 20.61 -27.00 5.28
C ILE A 168 20.18 -28.46 5.49
N VAL A 169 19.38 -29.01 4.56
CA VAL A 169 18.89 -30.40 4.64
C VAL A 169 19.96 -31.44 4.29
N GLU A 170 21.01 -31.02 3.57
CA GLU A 170 22.19 -31.83 3.23
C GLU A 170 23.32 -31.64 4.24
N GLU A 171 23.52 -30.40 4.71
CA GLU A 171 24.53 -30.07 5.74
C GLU A 171 24.21 -30.70 7.10
N MET A 172 22.95 -30.66 7.54
CA MET A 172 22.52 -31.13 8.85
C MET A 172 21.49 -32.29 8.75
N PRO A 173 21.83 -33.47 8.20
CA PRO A 173 20.85 -34.51 7.86
C PRO A 173 20.36 -35.35 9.04
N LEU A 174 21.01 -35.26 10.20
CA LEU A 174 20.83 -36.11 11.38
C LEU A 174 19.61 -35.72 12.24
N SER A 175 19.15 -36.64 13.09
CA SER A 175 18.15 -36.35 14.13
C SER A 175 18.70 -35.42 15.23
N VAL A 176 17.92 -34.42 15.65
CA VAL A 176 18.21 -33.60 16.85
C VAL A 176 17.86 -34.33 18.17
N LYS A 177 17.05 -35.39 18.08
CA LYS A 177 16.66 -36.19 19.25
C LYS A 177 17.61 -37.36 19.52
N SER A 178 18.11 -38.02 18.48
CA SER A 178 18.91 -39.24 18.58
C SER A 178 20.29 -39.18 17.90
N GLY A 179 20.64 -38.09 17.22
CA GLY A 179 21.91 -37.93 16.50
C GLY A 179 22.08 -38.85 15.29
N ARG A 180 21.08 -39.67 14.96
CA ARG A 180 21.14 -40.70 13.92
C ARG A 180 20.69 -40.19 12.55
N PRO A 181 21.28 -40.66 11.43
CA PRO A 181 20.73 -40.48 10.10
C PRO A 181 19.52 -41.41 9.88
N ILE A 182 18.58 -41.01 9.03
CA ILE A 182 17.32 -41.74 8.80
C ILE A 182 17.54 -43.13 8.21
N GLU A 183 18.61 -43.29 7.42
CA GLU A 183 19.05 -44.55 6.82
C GLU A 183 19.42 -45.59 7.88
N SER A 184 19.88 -45.15 9.06
CA SER A 184 20.20 -46.08 10.16
C SER A 184 18.97 -46.74 10.79
N LEU A 185 17.75 -46.33 10.42
CA LEU A 185 16.51 -47.04 10.80
C LEU A 185 16.18 -48.20 9.84
N LYS A 186 16.84 -48.29 8.67
CA LYS A 186 16.72 -49.43 7.76
C LYS A 186 17.62 -50.57 8.19
N GLY A 187 17.02 -51.59 8.79
CA GLY A 187 17.68 -52.85 9.17
C GLY A 187 17.35 -53.32 10.58
N ASP A 188 17.04 -52.38 11.49
CA ASP A 188 16.67 -52.69 12.87
C ASP A 188 15.21 -53.15 12.96
N GLY A 189 14.95 -54.41 12.61
CA GLY A 189 13.66 -55.12 12.81
C GLY A 189 13.25 -55.30 14.29
N LYS A 190 13.80 -54.49 15.20
CA LYS A 190 13.51 -54.39 16.63
C LYS A 190 13.61 -52.94 17.07
N ALA A 191 12.63 -52.11 16.69
CA ALA A 191 12.40 -50.83 17.37
C ALA A 191 12.13 -51.11 18.85
N ALA A 192 13.11 -50.82 19.70
CA ALA A 192 13.09 -51.20 21.11
C ALA A 192 12.01 -50.42 21.88
N VAL A 193 11.02 -51.13 22.39
CA VAL A 193 10.02 -50.58 23.32
C VAL A 193 10.70 -50.28 24.65
N TRP A 194 11.05 -49.02 24.90
CA TRP A 194 11.46 -48.56 26.22
C TRP A 194 10.23 -48.13 27.03
N ASN A 195 9.87 -48.92 28.04
CA ASN A 195 8.73 -48.66 28.90
C ASN A 195 9.18 -48.42 30.34
N SER A 196 8.54 -47.47 31.02
CA SER A 196 8.99 -46.90 32.30
C SER A 196 9.10 -47.91 33.47
N ARG A 197 10.13 -47.75 34.33
CA ARG A 197 10.03 -47.82 35.81
C ARG A 197 11.38 -47.64 36.55
N LYS A 198 11.47 -46.59 37.38
CA LYS A 198 11.94 -46.56 38.79
C LYS A 198 11.96 -45.08 39.24
N THR A 199 10.93 -44.57 39.93
CA THR A 199 10.60 -44.68 41.38
C THR A 199 11.57 -43.95 42.33
N SER A 200 11.18 -42.75 42.77
CA SER A 200 11.17 -42.26 44.18
C SER A 200 11.14 -40.71 44.20
N SER A 201 10.48 -39.99 45.12
CA SER A 201 9.31 -40.21 45.98
C SER A 201 9.08 -38.95 46.83
N LYS A 202 7.81 -38.52 47.06
CA LYS A 202 7.34 -37.51 48.05
C LYS A 202 7.85 -36.06 47.81
N ALA A 203 6.98 -35.05 47.63
CA ALA A 203 6.01 -34.44 48.57
C ALA A 203 6.71 -33.61 49.67
N ALA A 204 6.30 -32.37 50.01
CA ALA A 204 5.26 -31.47 49.47
C ALA A 204 5.43 -30.05 50.06
N LYS A 205 4.57 -29.09 49.63
CA LYS A 205 4.37 -27.74 50.21
C LYS A 205 5.56 -26.78 50.00
N THR A 206 5.43 -25.45 49.93
CA THR A 206 4.29 -24.52 50.05
C THR A 206 4.61 -23.26 49.22
N ALA A 207 3.61 -22.42 48.88
CA ALA A 207 3.90 -21.04 48.45
C ALA A 207 4.56 -20.25 49.60
N PRO A 208 5.34 -19.20 49.29
CA PRO A 208 4.71 -17.88 49.28
C PRO A 208 5.13 -16.99 48.09
N ALA A 209 4.51 -15.81 48.05
CA ALA A 209 4.65 -14.79 47.01
C ALA A 209 6.10 -14.33 46.75
N ARG A 210 6.41 -14.06 45.48
CA ARG A 210 7.38 -13.04 45.09
C ARG A 210 6.60 -11.73 44.95
N SER A 211 6.78 -10.73 45.80
CA SER A 211 8.00 -9.91 45.98
C SER A 211 8.39 -9.20 44.68
N THR A 212 7.93 -7.97 44.57
CA THR A 212 8.41 -6.97 43.60
C THR A 212 9.89 -6.70 43.83
N SER A 213 10.74 -7.09 42.89
CA SER A 213 12.12 -6.61 42.79
C SER A 213 12.57 -6.63 41.33
N SER A 214 12.95 -5.46 40.86
CA SER A 214 13.55 -5.14 39.56
C SER A 214 14.46 -6.23 38.97
N LYS A 215 14.21 -6.60 37.71
CA LYS A 215 15.24 -7.12 36.79
C LYS A 215 15.62 -6.04 35.79
N ALA A 216 16.24 -4.99 36.31
CA ALA A 216 17.00 -4.01 35.55
C ALA A 216 18.43 -4.01 36.11
N GLU A 217 19.12 -5.15 35.98
CA GLU A 217 20.55 -5.25 36.28
C GLU A 217 21.34 -5.17 34.97
N ASP A 218 22.10 -4.09 34.81
CA ASP A 218 23.26 -3.96 33.91
C ASP A 218 23.10 -4.41 32.45
N LEU A 219 22.13 -3.81 31.72
CA LEU A 219 22.36 -3.53 30.30
C LEU A 219 23.50 -2.51 30.16
N LYS A 220 24.74 -2.99 30.05
CA LYS A 220 25.95 -2.16 29.84
C LYS A 220 26.02 -1.62 28.42
N ILE A 221 25.06 -0.77 28.07
CA ILE A 221 25.00 -0.07 26.79
C ILE A 221 26.21 0.86 26.68
N LYS A 222 26.98 0.70 25.61
CA LYS A 222 28.22 1.46 25.38
C LYS A 222 27.89 2.92 25.06
N GLY A 223 28.20 3.82 26.00
CA GLY A 223 27.91 5.25 25.87
C GLY A 223 26.75 5.73 26.73
N ALA A 224 26.01 4.81 27.38
CA ALA A 224 25.04 5.15 28.42
C ALA A 224 25.74 5.70 29.67
N LYS A 225 25.05 6.58 30.40
CA LYS A 225 25.53 7.20 31.66
C LYS A 225 24.38 7.30 32.65
N ALA A 226 24.69 7.27 33.95
CA ALA A 226 23.69 7.64 34.97
C ALA A 226 23.26 9.11 34.78
N GLY A 227 21.95 9.36 34.74
CA GLY A 227 21.38 10.68 34.49
C GLY A 227 19.89 10.75 34.86
N SER A 228 19.45 11.92 35.34
CA SER A 228 18.04 12.20 35.61
C SER A 228 17.24 12.33 34.32
N LEU A 229 15.98 11.87 34.33
CA LEU A 229 15.06 12.04 33.21
C LEU A 229 14.85 13.54 32.89
N PRO A 230 15.15 14.01 31.66
CA PRO A 230 14.94 15.40 31.27
C PRO A 230 13.46 15.83 31.37
N GLU A 231 13.20 17.13 31.52
CA GLU A 231 11.84 17.67 31.37
C GLU A 231 11.39 17.68 29.91
N PHE A 232 12.31 18.00 28.99
CA PHE A 232 12.13 17.97 27.54
C PHE A 232 13.51 17.82 26.87
N LEU A 233 13.62 17.04 25.80
CA LEU A 233 14.81 16.95 24.98
C LEU A 233 14.50 17.45 23.55
N PRO A 234 15.11 18.56 23.08
CA PRO A 234 14.82 19.07 21.74
C PRO A 234 15.16 18.02 20.66
N PRO A 235 14.24 17.69 19.74
CA PRO A 235 14.41 16.51 18.90
C PRO A 235 15.47 16.67 17.81
N ALA A 236 16.04 15.54 17.37
CA ALA A 236 16.87 15.46 16.18
C ALA A 236 16.03 15.73 14.90
N LEU A 237 16.58 16.51 13.94
CA LEU A 237 15.86 16.97 12.76
C LEU A 237 16.49 16.45 11.45
N ALA A 238 15.68 15.72 10.68
CA ALA A 238 16.07 15.08 9.41
C ALA A 238 16.39 16.10 8.30
N THR A 239 17.57 15.99 7.70
CA THR A 239 18.00 16.82 6.54
C THR A 239 17.51 16.25 5.21
N LEU A 240 16.92 17.09 4.35
CA LEU A 240 16.45 16.69 3.03
C LEU A 240 17.63 16.39 2.08
N VAL A 241 17.64 15.19 1.51
CA VAL A 241 18.59 14.76 0.46
C VAL A 241 17.86 14.37 -0.81
N LYS A 242 18.54 14.50 -1.96
CA LYS A 242 17.97 14.19 -3.28
C LYS A 242 17.86 12.69 -3.57
N THR A 243 18.78 11.90 -3.01
CA THR A 243 18.89 10.46 -3.19
C THR A 243 19.17 9.83 -1.84
N VAL A 244 18.64 8.63 -1.61
CA VAL A 244 18.93 7.86 -0.40
C VAL A 244 20.45 7.65 -0.29
N PRO A 245 21.06 7.88 0.89
CA PRO A 245 22.48 7.59 1.05
C PRO A 245 22.75 6.09 0.92
N LYS A 246 23.95 5.72 0.46
CA LYS A 246 24.35 4.32 0.24
C LYS A 246 25.33 3.82 1.29
N GLY A 247 25.32 2.51 1.47
CA GLY A 247 26.30 1.75 2.25
C GLY A 247 25.91 1.52 3.70
N ASP A 248 26.40 0.41 4.23
CA ASP A 248 25.95 -0.35 5.41
C ASP A 248 26.08 0.40 6.76
N ARG A 249 26.53 1.66 6.73
CA ARG A 249 26.51 2.58 7.88
C ARG A 249 25.15 3.26 8.11
N TRP A 250 24.18 3.04 7.22
CA TRP A 250 22.86 3.67 7.23
C TRP A 250 21.78 2.63 7.49
N LEU A 251 20.94 2.89 8.50
CA LEU A 251 19.68 2.18 8.72
C LEU A 251 18.59 2.95 7.98
N HIS A 252 17.77 2.25 7.20
CA HIS A 252 16.66 2.85 6.45
C HIS A 252 15.31 2.55 7.14
N GLU A 253 14.48 3.56 7.36
CA GLU A 253 13.14 3.42 7.97
C GLU A 253 12.08 4.03 7.04
N ILE A 254 10.85 3.53 7.08
CA ILE A 254 9.73 4.16 6.37
C ILE A 254 9.52 5.56 6.93
N LYS A 255 9.44 6.58 6.07
CA LYS A 255 8.99 7.90 6.52
C LYS A 255 7.46 7.88 6.69
N LEU A 256 7.05 8.05 7.94
CA LEU A 256 5.67 8.25 8.36
C LEU A 256 5.19 9.69 8.10
N ASP A 257 3.87 9.88 8.12
CA ASP A 257 3.16 11.13 7.84
C ASP A 257 2.25 11.49 9.04
N GLY A 258 2.84 11.99 10.13
CA GLY A 258 2.13 12.29 11.38
C GLY A 258 2.76 13.36 12.27
N TYR A 259 2.31 13.41 13.53
CA TYR A 259 2.86 14.33 14.53
C TYR A 259 4.06 13.71 15.25
N ARG A 260 5.21 14.38 15.19
CA ARG A 260 6.41 14.03 15.94
C ARG A 260 6.20 14.32 17.43
N ILE A 261 6.25 13.27 18.26
CA ILE A 261 5.95 13.31 19.70
C ILE A 261 7.05 12.59 20.48
N GLU A 262 7.52 13.24 21.55
CA GLU A 262 8.37 12.66 22.58
C GLU A 262 7.51 12.22 23.77
N ALA A 263 7.50 10.92 24.08
CA ALA A 263 6.79 10.37 25.23
C ALA A 263 7.72 10.33 26.45
N ARG A 264 7.44 11.20 27.42
CA ARG A 264 8.10 11.23 28.73
C ARG A 264 7.30 10.39 29.72
N ILE A 265 7.93 9.36 30.28
CA ILE A 265 7.34 8.48 31.31
C ILE A 265 8.12 8.68 32.59
N ASP A 266 7.43 8.95 33.70
CA ASP A 266 8.01 9.26 35.00
C ASP A 266 7.14 8.68 36.11
N HIS A 267 7.54 7.52 36.65
CA HIS A 267 6.85 6.79 37.72
C HIS A 267 5.34 6.58 37.45
N GLY A 268 4.99 6.24 36.21
CA GLY A 268 3.62 6.02 35.76
C GLY A 268 2.81 7.30 35.49
N LYS A 269 3.44 8.47 35.50
CA LYS A 269 2.96 9.71 34.85
C LYS A 269 3.50 9.73 33.42
N VAL A 270 2.62 9.92 32.44
CA VAL A 270 2.99 10.00 31.02
C VAL A 270 2.72 11.42 30.53
N GLN A 271 3.63 11.97 29.73
CA GLN A 271 3.45 13.23 29.01
C GLN A 271 3.83 13.03 27.53
N LEU A 272 3.02 13.57 26.62
CA LEU A 272 3.23 13.54 25.17
C LEU A 272 3.65 14.92 24.68
N LEU A 273 4.96 15.14 24.53
CA LEU A 273 5.54 16.44 24.22
C LEU A 273 5.68 16.62 22.70
N THR A 274 5.26 17.77 22.18
CA THR A 274 5.50 18.13 20.76
C THR A 274 6.97 18.44 20.48
N ARG A 275 7.29 18.65 19.20
CA ARG A 275 8.61 19.13 18.72
C ARG A 275 9.12 20.40 19.41
N THR A 276 8.27 21.16 20.09
CA THR A 276 8.58 22.40 20.83
C THR A 276 8.38 22.27 22.35
N GLY A 277 8.10 21.07 22.87
CA GLY A 277 7.90 20.82 24.30
C GLY A 277 6.49 21.13 24.82
N LEU A 278 5.50 21.32 23.95
CA LEU A 278 4.10 21.50 24.39
C LEU A 278 3.50 20.16 24.81
N ASP A 279 2.87 20.10 25.98
CA ASP A 279 2.18 18.90 26.44
C ASP A 279 0.84 18.73 25.69
N TRP A 280 0.74 17.68 24.87
CA TRP A 280 -0.43 17.29 24.09
C TRP A 280 -1.07 15.99 24.59
N THR A 281 -0.79 15.57 25.83
CA THR A 281 -1.29 14.30 26.41
C THR A 281 -2.80 14.16 26.27
N ASP A 282 -3.56 15.21 26.61
CA ASP A 282 -5.03 15.20 26.53
C ASP A 282 -5.58 15.18 25.09
N ARG A 283 -4.78 15.55 24.09
CA ARG A 283 -5.22 15.58 22.67
C ARG A 283 -5.25 14.19 22.02
N PHE A 284 -4.43 13.25 22.47
CA PHE A 284 -4.33 11.90 21.90
C PHE A 284 -5.16 10.84 22.67
N GLY A 285 -5.99 11.28 23.62
CA GLY A 285 -6.94 10.45 24.34
C GLY A 285 -6.32 9.40 25.27
N LYS A 286 -7.18 8.55 25.83
CA LYS A 286 -6.79 7.68 26.96
C LYS A 286 -6.13 6.38 26.51
N ARG A 287 -6.43 5.90 25.30
CA ARG A 287 -5.90 4.62 24.79
C ARG A 287 -4.37 4.61 24.76
N LEU A 288 -3.78 5.65 24.16
CA LEU A 288 -2.34 5.78 23.92
C LEU A 288 -1.55 6.04 25.21
N VAL A 289 -2.09 6.92 26.06
CA VAL A 289 -1.55 7.21 27.41
C VAL A 289 -1.57 5.97 28.31
N SER A 290 -2.64 5.16 28.26
CA SER A 290 -2.75 3.93 29.05
C SER A 290 -1.76 2.86 28.61
N ALA A 291 -1.48 2.75 27.30
CA ALA A 291 -0.49 1.82 26.78
C ALA A 291 0.93 2.20 27.19
N LEU A 292 1.30 3.48 27.06
CA LEU A 292 2.59 3.99 27.55
C LEU A 292 2.75 3.80 29.07
N LYS A 293 1.69 4.00 29.84
CA LYS A 293 1.69 3.79 31.30
C LYS A 293 1.81 2.31 31.70
N ALA A 294 1.48 1.38 30.80
CA ALA A 294 1.60 -0.06 31.03
C ALA A 294 2.99 -0.61 30.72
N LEU A 295 3.89 0.19 30.12
CA LEU A 295 5.27 -0.21 29.83
C LEU A 295 6.03 -0.55 31.14
N PRO A 296 6.88 -1.59 31.16
CA PRO A 296 7.55 -2.08 32.36
C PRO A 296 8.79 -1.24 32.73
N VAL A 297 8.62 0.09 32.81
CA VAL A 297 9.69 1.07 33.07
C VAL A 297 9.34 1.97 34.27
N GLN A 298 10.35 2.43 35.00
CA GLN A 298 10.20 3.48 36.02
C GLN A 298 10.25 4.87 35.38
N SER A 299 11.20 5.08 34.46
CA SER A 299 11.37 6.34 33.74
C SER A 299 11.84 6.09 32.31
N ALA A 300 11.27 6.78 31.32
CA ALA A 300 11.73 6.69 29.95
C ALA A 300 11.51 7.98 29.16
N MET A 301 12.34 8.21 28.15
CA MET A 301 12.13 9.23 27.12
C MET A 301 12.19 8.57 25.74
N ILE A 302 11.05 8.46 25.07
CA ILE A 302 10.87 7.71 23.81
C ILE A 302 10.52 8.69 22.68
N ASP A 303 11.23 8.64 21.57
CA ASP A 303 10.96 9.45 20.38
C ASP A 303 10.10 8.66 19.39
N GLY A 304 9.07 9.28 18.81
CA GLY A 304 8.15 8.60 17.91
C GLY A 304 7.25 9.52 17.09
N GLU A 305 6.39 8.95 16.27
CA GLU A 305 5.43 9.69 15.44
C GLU A 305 4.03 9.09 15.58
N ILE A 306 3.05 9.93 15.95
CA ILE A 306 1.64 9.52 16.04
C ILE A 306 0.99 9.71 14.67
N VAL A 307 0.43 8.63 14.13
CA VAL A 307 -0.22 8.58 12.81
C VAL A 307 -1.64 8.04 12.92
N VAL A 308 -2.41 8.25 11.84
CA VAL A 308 -3.63 7.49 11.54
C VAL A 308 -3.40 6.73 10.24
N GLU A 309 -3.68 5.43 10.24
CA GLU A 309 -3.60 4.58 9.05
C GLU A 309 -4.89 4.69 8.21
N SER A 310 -4.71 4.81 6.89
CA SER A 310 -5.76 4.75 5.88
C SER A 310 -6.15 3.29 5.59
N GLY A 311 -7.24 3.05 4.85
CA GLY A 311 -7.75 1.71 4.54
C GLY A 311 -6.83 0.81 3.70
N ASN A 312 -5.71 1.35 3.20
CA ASN A 312 -4.62 0.64 2.53
C ASN A 312 -3.39 0.35 3.44
N GLY A 313 -3.41 0.82 4.69
CA GLY A 313 -2.30 0.70 5.64
C GLY A 313 -1.25 1.82 5.62
N SER A 314 -1.35 2.83 4.74
CA SER A 314 -0.44 3.98 4.76
C SER A 314 -0.86 5.03 5.80
N SER A 315 0.10 5.70 6.44
CA SER A 315 -0.17 6.89 7.27
C SER A 315 -0.76 8.03 6.44
N ASP A 316 -1.76 8.73 6.99
CA ASP A 316 -2.44 9.85 6.33
C ASP A 316 -2.61 11.03 7.30
N PHE A 317 -1.86 12.12 7.05
CA PHE A 317 -1.89 13.32 7.90
C PHE A 317 -3.25 14.06 7.88
N SER A 318 -4.00 13.99 6.79
CA SER A 318 -5.33 14.62 6.70
C SER A 318 -6.35 13.87 7.56
N LEU A 319 -6.29 12.54 7.61
CA LEU A 319 -7.10 11.74 8.53
C LEU A 319 -6.69 11.95 9.99
N LEU A 320 -5.39 12.06 10.28
CA LEU A 320 -4.87 12.39 11.62
C LEU A 320 -5.41 13.73 12.12
N GLN A 321 -5.35 14.78 11.30
CA GLN A 321 -5.95 16.09 11.60
C GLN A 321 -7.46 16.00 11.84
N GLN A 322 -8.18 15.23 11.01
CA GLN A 322 -9.62 15.09 11.14
C GLN A 322 -10.00 14.42 12.47
N ASP A 323 -9.44 13.24 12.76
CA ASP A 323 -9.75 12.47 13.98
C ASP A 323 -9.38 13.27 15.24
N LEU A 324 -8.25 14.01 15.23
CA LEU A 324 -7.87 14.93 16.30
C LEU A 324 -8.91 16.06 16.50
N SER A 325 -9.40 16.65 15.41
CA SER A 325 -10.43 17.71 15.46
C SER A 325 -11.82 17.19 15.87
N GLU A 326 -12.05 15.88 15.76
CA GLU A 326 -13.29 15.19 16.14
C GLU A 326 -13.21 14.59 17.55
N GLY A 327 -12.05 14.66 18.22
CA GLY A 327 -11.84 14.09 19.55
C GLY A 327 -11.86 12.56 19.58
N ARG A 328 -11.54 11.91 18.44
CA ARG A 328 -11.41 10.45 18.35
C ARG A 328 -10.05 10.00 18.86
N ASP A 329 -10.00 8.91 19.62
CA ASP A 329 -8.76 8.33 20.16
C ASP A 329 -8.59 6.82 19.85
N ASP A 330 -9.50 6.22 19.08
CA ASP A 330 -9.50 4.81 18.75
C ASP A 330 -8.55 4.46 17.59
N ARG A 331 -8.22 5.41 16.72
CA ARG A 331 -7.42 5.19 15.49
C ARG A 331 -5.95 5.62 15.56
N PHE A 332 -5.52 6.31 16.62
CA PHE A 332 -4.12 6.73 16.74
C PHE A 332 -3.18 5.56 16.98
N THR A 333 -2.09 5.54 16.23
CA THR A 333 -0.97 4.59 16.40
C THR A 333 0.31 5.37 16.62
N TYR A 334 1.08 5.05 17.67
CA TYR A 334 2.36 5.66 17.97
C TYR A 334 3.49 4.75 17.50
N TYR A 335 4.15 5.16 16.42
CA TYR A 335 5.33 4.48 15.90
C TYR A 335 6.57 5.01 16.60
N VAL A 336 7.21 4.18 17.42
CA VAL A 336 8.36 4.58 18.22
C VAL A 336 9.69 4.19 17.57
N PHE A 337 10.54 5.21 17.51
CA PHE A 337 11.83 5.38 16.87
C PHE A 337 13.12 4.88 17.52
N ASP A 338 13.28 5.40 18.73
CA ASP A 338 14.54 5.76 19.38
C ASP A 338 14.25 6.00 20.88
N LEU A 339 15.25 5.80 21.72
CA LEU A 339 15.12 5.81 23.19
C LEU A 339 16.29 6.58 23.79
N MET A 340 16.01 7.74 24.39
CA MET A 340 17.04 8.67 24.87
C MET A 340 17.29 8.54 26.37
N HIS A 341 16.32 8.01 27.13
CA HIS A 341 16.45 7.76 28.56
C HIS A 341 15.69 6.49 28.95
N LEU A 342 16.25 5.70 29.87
CA LEU A 342 15.63 4.52 30.46
C LEU A 342 16.12 4.31 31.90
N ASP A 343 15.20 4.22 32.87
CA ASP A 343 15.43 3.83 34.27
C ASP A 343 16.70 4.42 34.92
N GLY A 344 16.85 5.75 34.82
CA GLY A 344 17.98 6.49 35.38
C GLY A 344 19.25 6.50 34.52
N GLN A 345 19.20 5.96 33.29
CA GLN A 345 20.29 6.02 32.31
C GLN A 345 19.96 6.99 31.17
N ASP A 346 20.83 7.99 30.96
CA ASP A 346 20.93 8.77 29.73
C ASP A 346 21.59 7.91 28.65
N LEU A 347 20.84 7.64 27.57
CA LEU A 347 21.27 6.85 26.43
C LEU A 347 21.70 7.71 25.24
N THR A 348 21.63 9.04 25.30
CA THR A 348 21.94 9.93 24.17
C THR A 348 23.37 9.75 23.63
N GLY A 349 24.30 9.34 24.49
CA GLY A 349 25.68 9.01 24.12
C GLY A 349 25.90 7.63 23.47
N ALA A 350 24.91 6.73 23.51
CA ALA A 350 24.97 5.38 22.92
C ALA A 350 24.69 5.40 21.40
N SER A 351 25.03 4.32 20.67
CA SER A 351 24.72 4.24 19.24
C SER A 351 23.22 4.13 18.98
N LEU A 352 22.76 4.48 17.78
CA LEU A 352 21.35 4.34 17.42
C LEU A 352 20.92 2.86 17.47
N THR A 353 21.76 1.95 17.01
CA THR A 353 21.49 0.50 17.08
C THR A 353 21.30 0.05 18.53
N ASP A 354 22.15 0.47 19.46
CA ASP A 354 22.00 0.13 20.89
C ASP A 354 20.68 0.69 21.48
N ARG A 355 20.32 1.94 21.12
CA ARG A 355 19.07 2.58 21.60
C ARG A 355 17.82 1.90 21.03
N LYS A 356 17.85 1.48 19.75
CA LYS A 356 16.76 0.72 19.14
C LYS A 356 16.64 -0.69 19.74
N ALA A 357 17.75 -1.39 19.96
CA ALA A 357 17.76 -2.70 20.61
C ALA A 357 17.26 -2.66 22.07
N ALA A 358 17.48 -1.55 22.79
CA ALA A 358 16.89 -1.31 24.11
C ALA A 358 15.39 -0.95 24.08
N LEU A 359 14.92 -0.33 22.99
CA LEU A 359 13.52 0.08 22.81
C LEU A 359 12.61 -1.09 22.39
N GLU A 360 13.04 -1.89 21.43
CA GLU A 360 12.24 -2.97 20.81
C GLU A 360 11.54 -3.90 21.82
N PRO A 361 12.23 -4.50 22.83
CA PRO A 361 11.58 -5.39 23.79
C PRO A 361 10.59 -4.69 24.71
N LEU A 362 10.71 -3.37 24.92
CA LEU A 362 9.72 -2.61 25.71
C LEU A 362 8.38 -2.51 24.96
N ILE A 363 8.41 -2.56 23.62
CA ILE A 363 7.26 -2.26 22.76
C ILE A 363 6.63 -3.54 22.18
N ALA A 364 7.42 -4.60 21.98
CA ALA A 364 6.95 -5.89 21.46
C ALA A 364 5.76 -6.45 22.26
N ASP A 365 5.83 -6.42 23.60
CA ASP A 365 4.77 -6.90 24.50
C ASP A 365 3.56 -5.94 24.60
N ALA A 366 3.70 -4.67 24.19
CA ALA A 366 2.67 -3.66 24.39
C ALA A 366 1.54 -3.73 23.35
N GLY A 367 1.89 -4.03 22.08
CA GLY A 367 0.95 -4.05 20.97
C GLY A 367 0.21 -2.72 20.72
N GLU A 368 -0.84 -2.75 19.91
CA GLU A 368 -1.57 -1.52 19.56
C GLU A 368 -2.17 -0.81 20.79
N PRO A 369 -2.00 0.51 20.93
CA PRO A 369 -1.66 1.49 19.88
C PRO A 369 -0.16 1.76 19.70
N LEU A 370 0.74 1.04 20.35
CA LEU A 370 2.19 1.21 20.20
C LEU A 370 2.74 0.27 19.11
N LYS A 371 3.63 0.77 18.26
CA LYS A 371 4.36 -0.03 17.27
C LYS A 371 5.82 0.37 17.25
N PHE A 372 6.74 -0.59 17.26
CA PHE A 372 8.15 -0.31 17.01
C PHE A 372 8.35 -0.01 15.51
N SER A 373 9.13 1.02 15.20
CA SER A 373 9.52 1.30 13.81
C SER A 373 10.77 0.49 13.47
N SER A 374 10.56 -0.64 12.79
CA SER A 374 11.62 -1.46 12.21
C SER A 374 12.40 -0.68 11.15
N HIS A 375 13.59 -1.21 10.82
CA HIS A 375 14.51 -0.66 9.85
C HIS A 375 15.01 -1.75 8.89
N PHE A 376 15.56 -1.33 7.76
CA PHE A 376 16.16 -2.17 6.73
C PHE A 376 17.64 -1.85 6.61
N ASP A 377 18.48 -2.89 6.58
CA ASP A 377 19.93 -2.82 6.34
C ASP A 377 20.29 -2.97 4.84
N GLU A 378 19.27 -2.97 3.99
CA GLU A 378 19.35 -3.14 2.54
C GLU A 378 19.88 -1.89 1.79
N SER A 379 20.04 -2.03 0.47
CA SER A 379 20.18 -0.90 -0.43
C SER A 379 18.95 0.02 -0.39
N GLY A 380 19.04 1.13 0.35
CA GLY A 380 17.94 2.09 0.53
C GLY A 380 17.31 2.68 -0.75
N GLU A 381 17.94 2.53 -1.92
CA GLU A 381 17.30 2.83 -3.22
C GLU A 381 16.11 1.89 -3.53
N LEU A 382 16.18 0.62 -3.13
CA LEU A 382 15.07 -0.32 -3.24
C LEU A 382 13.96 0.04 -2.25
N VAL A 383 14.31 0.27 -0.98
CA VAL A 383 13.37 0.69 0.07
C VAL A 383 12.57 1.93 -0.36
N LEU A 384 13.24 2.95 -0.93
CA LEU A 384 12.55 4.13 -1.46
C LEU A 384 11.65 3.80 -2.66
N LYS A 385 12.14 3.02 -3.63
CA LYS A 385 11.34 2.61 -4.80
C LYS A 385 10.08 1.84 -4.40
N HIS A 386 10.15 1.00 -3.37
CA HIS A 386 8.99 0.28 -2.86
C HIS A 386 8.07 1.18 -2.03
N ALA A 387 8.61 2.07 -1.19
CA ALA A 387 7.83 3.05 -0.44
C ALA A 387 7.01 3.97 -1.37
N CYS A 388 7.63 4.48 -2.44
CA CYS A 388 6.96 5.36 -3.40
C CYS A 388 5.87 4.65 -4.21
N ARG A 389 6.12 3.40 -4.65
CA ARG A 389 5.12 2.56 -5.33
C ARG A 389 3.88 2.30 -4.47
N LEU A 390 4.08 2.16 -3.15
CA LEU A 390 3.02 2.00 -2.16
C LEU A 390 2.38 3.33 -1.72
N SER A 391 2.78 4.46 -2.32
CA SER A 391 2.31 5.81 -1.99
C SER A 391 2.60 6.26 -0.54
N LEU A 392 3.68 5.74 0.07
CA LEU A 392 4.21 6.22 1.35
C LEU A 392 4.98 7.55 1.14
N GLU A 393 5.20 8.34 2.19
CA GLU A 393 5.84 9.66 2.03
C GLU A 393 7.31 9.58 1.59
N GLY A 394 8.02 8.54 2.00
CA GLY A 394 9.42 8.31 1.63
C GLY A 394 10.17 7.43 2.61
N VAL A 395 11.47 7.71 2.75
CA VAL A 395 12.42 6.96 3.58
C VAL A 395 13.20 7.92 4.47
N ILE A 396 13.28 7.60 5.75
CA ILE A 396 14.24 8.16 6.70
C ILE A 396 15.51 7.31 6.62
N SER A 397 16.68 7.92 6.72
CA SER A 397 17.95 7.19 6.83
C SER A 397 18.79 7.77 7.95
N LYS A 398 19.23 6.91 8.86
CA LYS A 398 19.97 7.30 10.06
C LYS A 398 21.30 6.57 10.11
N VAL A 399 22.36 7.19 10.63
CA VAL A 399 23.66 6.52 10.80
C VAL A 399 23.59 5.59 12.00
N ALA A 400 23.79 4.28 11.80
CA ALA A 400 23.68 3.24 12.82
C ALA A 400 24.52 3.54 14.08
N SER A 401 25.75 3.97 13.87
CA SER A 401 26.72 4.24 14.94
C SER A 401 26.58 5.63 15.60
N ALA A 402 25.55 6.43 15.27
CA ALA A 402 25.49 7.82 15.70
C ALA A 402 24.85 8.01 17.09
N PRO A 403 25.43 8.86 17.96
CA PRO A 403 24.78 9.32 19.18
C PRO A 403 23.58 10.21 18.86
N TYR A 404 22.62 10.30 19.79
CA TYR A 404 21.50 11.23 19.66
C TYR A 404 22.01 12.67 19.74
N ARG A 405 21.57 13.53 18.82
CA ARG A 405 21.92 14.95 18.79
C ARG A 405 20.71 15.78 18.40
N SER A 406 20.29 16.64 19.30
CA SER A 406 19.24 17.64 19.08
C SER A 406 19.54 18.54 17.88
N GLY A 407 18.49 18.95 17.16
CA GLY A 407 18.60 19.84 16.01
C GLY A 407 19.03 19.14 14.72
N ARG A 408 19.40 19.94 13.70
CA ARG A 408 19.57 19.47 12.32
C ARG A 408 20.99 18.94 12.06
N GLY A 409 21.11 17.63 11.88
CA GLY A 409 22.37 16.93 11.58
C GLY A 409 22.48 16.41 10.15
N ARG A 410 23.63 15.78 9.85
CA ARG A 410 23.81 14.95 8.65
C ARG A 410 23.61 13.46 8.91
N ASP A 411 23.57 13.05 10.17
CA ASP A 411 23.45 11.65 10.58
C ASP A 411 21.98 11.15 10.60
N TRP A 412 21.03 12.05 10.32
CA TRP A 412 19.62 11.76 10.07
C TRP A 412 19.19 12.53 8.81
N VAL A 413 18.82 11.80 7.76
CA VAL A 413 18.37 12.38 6.48
C VAL A 413 17.00 11.84 6.09
N LYS A 414 16.29 12.59 5.22
CA LYS A 414 15.00 12.20 4.64
C LYS A 414 15.07 12.27 3.11
N SER A 415 14.53 11.24 2.45
CA SER A 415 14.28 11.18 1.01
C SER A 415 12.79 11.05 0.80
N LYS A 416 12.14 11.98 0.10
CA LYS A 416 10.68 11.99 -0.11
C LYS A 416 10.29 11.50 -1.50
N CYS A 417 9.17 10.79 -1.59
CA CYS A 417 8.53 10.35 -2.83
C CYS A 417 7.78 11.50 -3.54
N THR A 418 7.24 12.44 -2.78
CA THR A 418 6.52 13.62 -3.28
C THR A 418 7.13 14.90 -2.73
N ALA A 419 6.99 16.02 -3.45
CA ALA A 419 7.42 17.32 -2.93
C ALA A 419 6.38 17.85 -1.93
N ARG A 420 6.52 17.44 -0.67
CA ARG A 420 5.78 18.00 0.48
C ARG A 420 6.66 18.95 1.27
N GLN A 421 6.14 20.14 1.58
CA GLN A 421 6.82 21.12 2.41
C GLN A 421 5.80 21.84 3.30
N GLU A 422 6.20 22.15 4.53
CA GLU A 422 5.46 23.09 5.36
C GLU A 422 5.66 24.52 4.83
N LEU A 423 4.59 25.32 4.84
CA LEU A 423 4.55 26.69 4.35
C LEU A 423 3.69 27.55 5.29
N VAL A 424 4.02 28.84 5.39
CA VAL A 424 3.30 29.79 6.23
C VAL A 424 2.09 30.33 5.47
N ILE A 425 0.95 30.44 6.13
CA ILE A 425 -0.24 31.10 5.57
C ILE A 425 -0.09 32.61 5.81
N GLY A 426 0.01 33.39 4.73
CA GLY A 426 0.03 34.86 4.79
C GLY A 426 -1.32 35.51 4.43
N GLY A 427 -2.29 34.71 4.03
CA GLY A 427 -3.65 35.16 3.75
C GLY A 427 -4.53 34.05 3.20
N TYR A 428 -5.77 34.38 2.87
CA TYR A 428 -6.71 33.50 2.19
C TYR A 428 -7.60 34.30 1.23
N VAL A 429 -8.25 33.61 0.30
CA VAL A 429 -9.36 34.12 -0.50
C VAL A 429 -10.64 33.49 0.02
N PRO A 430 -11.69 34.24 0.37
CA PRO A 430 -12.99 33.69 0.77
C PRO A 430 -13.57 32.76 -0.30
N SER A 431 -14.33 31.74 0.11
CA SER A 431 -14.98 30.84 -0.82
C SER A 431 -16.10 31.55 -1.59
N SER A 432 -16.22 31.22 -2.88
CA SER A 432 -17.31 31.71 -3.73
C SER A 432 -18.66 31.04 -3.45
N VAL A 433 -18.66 29.96 -2.64
CA VAL A 433 -19.86 29.16 -2.31
C VAL A 433 -20.25 29.18 -0.83
N SER A 434 -19.43 29.74 0.07
CA SER A 434 -19.75 29.91 1.49
C SER A 434 -18.98 31.10 2.07
N ASP A 435 -19.71 32.05 2.64
CA ASP A 435 -19.21 33.24 3.33
C ASP A 435 -18.22 32.95 4.48
N ARG A 436 -18.43 31.86 5.21
CA ARG A 436 -17.59 31.40 6.33
C ARG A 436 -16.62 30.27 5.99
N ALA A 437 -16.11 30.21 4.76
CA ALA A 437 -15.10 29.24 4.36
C ALA A 437 -14.00 29.88 3.51
N ILE A 438 -12.80 29.29 3.51
CA ILE A 438 -11.75 29.61 2.54
C ILE A 438 -12.05 28.96 1.18
N GLY A 439 -11.76 29.67 0.10
CA GLY A 439 -11.70 29.12 -1.26
C GLY A 439 -10.28 28.78 -1.70
N SER A 440 -9.29 29.52 -1.22
CA SER A 440 -7.86 29.17 -1.32
C SER A 440 -7.02 29.85 -0.25
N LEU A 441 -5.89 29.26 0.14
CA LEU A 441 -4.88 29.90 0.98
C LEU A 441 -3.82 30.61 0.11
N ILE A 442 -3.20 31.65 0.66
CA ILE A 442 -2.10 32.41 0.07
C ILE A 442 -0.85 32.09 0.91
N MET A 443 0.12 31.43 0.28
CA MET A 443 1.24 30.79 0.98
C MET A 443 2.52 31.61 0.89
N GLY A 444 3.37 31.48 1.90
CA GLY A 444 4.72 32.03 1.94
C GLY A 444 5.75 31.11 2.60
N VAL A 445 7.00 31.53 2.51
CA VAL A 445 8.16 30.90 3.13
C VAL A 445 9.09 31.99 3.68
N ASN A 446 9.70 31.76 4.85
CA ASN A 446 10.59 32.74 5.45
C ASN A 446 11.98 32.74 4.78
N GLU A 447 12.46 33.94 4.50
CA GLU A 447 13.82 34.25 4.05
C GLU A 447 14.42 35.31 4.99
N ALA A 448 15.72 35.58 4.88
CA ALA A 448 16.45 36.44 5.82
C ALA A 448 15.95 37.90 5.86
N ASP A 449 15.22 38.33 4.83
CA ASP A 449 14.66 39.66 4.62
C ASP A 449 13.11 39.70 4.74
N GLY A 450 12.48 38.59 5.14
CA GLY A 450 11.04 38.50 5.42
C GLY A 450 10.33 37.33 4.72
N LEU A 451 9.00 37.34 4.78
CA LEU A 451 8.16 36.29 4.20
C LEU A 451 8.01 36.48 2.68
N ARG A 452 8.51 35.56 1.86
CA ARG A 452 8.31 35.58 0.41
C ARG A 452 7.02 34.85 0.02
N HIS A 453 6.23 35.42 -0.89
CA HIS A 453 5.05 34.75 -1.47
C HIS A 453 5.48 33.58 -2.36
N VAL A 454 4.74 32.45 -2.27
CA VAL A 454 4.99 31.25 -3.08
C VAL A 454 3.77 30.75 -3.86
N GLY A 455 2.67 31.50 -3.87
CA GLY A 455 1.46 31.17 -4.63
C GLY A 455 0.26 30.77 -3.77
N ARG A 456 -0.80 30.32 -4.44
CA ARG A 456 -2.09 29.98 -3.83
C ARG A 456 -2.36 28.48 -3.83
N VAL A 457 -3.06 27.99 -2.81
CA VAL A 457 -3.49 26.59 -2.66
C VAL A 457 -5.01 26.54 -2.54
N GLY A 458 -5.69 26.03 -3.58
CA GLY A 458 -7.16 25.95 -3.67
C GLY A 458 -7.73 24.52 -3.70
N THR A 459 -6.94 23.52 -3.27
CA THR A 459 -7.31 22.10 -3.28
C THR A 459 -6.86 21.42 -1.99
N GLY A 460 -7.46 20.28 -1.62
CA GLY A 460 -7.09 19.53 -0.41
C GLY A 460 -7.90 19.86 0.86
N TYR A 461 -9.00 20.61 0.74
CA TYR A 461 -9.91 20.92 1.85
C TYR A 461 -11.26 20.25 1.65
N THR A 462 -11.81 19.62 2.69
CA THR A 462 -13.24 19.31 2.76
C THR A 462 -14.03 20.58 3.14
N GLN A 463 -15.36 20.62 2.98
CA GLN A 463 -16.15 21.79 3.42
C GLN A 463 -15.98 22.07 4.93
N LYS A 464 -15.94 21.01 5.76
CA LYS A 464 -15.73 21.12 7.20
C LYS A 464 -14.36 21.73 7.51
N LEU A 465 -13.32 21.23 6.86
CA LEU A 465 -11.94 21.69 7.02
C LEU A 465 -11.76 23.14 6.54
N ALA A 466 -12.37 23.52 5.41
CA ALA A 466 -12.34 24.90 4.91
C ALA A 466 -13.01 25.91 5.86
N ARG A 467 -14.04 25.50 6.61
CA ARG A 467 -14.66 26.31 7.67
C ARG A 467 -13.79 26.36 8.94
N GLN A 468 -13.27 25.21 9.39
CA GLN A 468 -12.36 25.14 10.54
C GLN A 468 -11.11 26.00 10.34
N VAL A 469 -10.50 25.95 9.15
CA VAL A 469 -9.36 26.83 8.80
C VAL A 469 -9.83 28.29 8.75
N PHE A 470 -10.95 28.61 8.10
CA PHE A 470 -11.48 29.98 8.07
C PHE A 470 -11.66 30.58 9.48
N ASP A 471 -12.34 29.86 10.37
CA ASP A 471 -12.58 30.28 11.75
C ASP A 471 -11.27 30.41 12.55
N ARG A 472 -10.26 29.55 12.28
CA ARG A 472 -8.92 29.65 12.87
C ARG A 472 -8.12 30.86 12.38
N LEU A 473 -8.36 31.31 11.15
CA LEU A 473 -7.67 32.46 10.55
C LEU A 473 -8.35 33.80 10.87
N GLN A 474 -9.64 33.84 11.23
CA GLN A 474 -10.36 35.10 11.54
C GLN A 474 -9.68 35.98 12.61
N PRO A 475 -9.16 35.46 13.74
CA PRO A 475 -8.56 36.28 14.78
C PRO A 475 -7.22 36.93 14.37
N LEU A 476 -6.65 36.50 13.24
CA LEU A 476 -5.33 36.92 12.76
C LEU A 476 -5.42 37.92 11.60
N VAL A 477 -6.63 38.35 11.19
CA VAL A 477 -6.82 39.23 10.01
C VAL A 477 -6.14 40.58 10.19
N ARG A 478 -5.42 41.03 9.15
CA ARG A 478 -4.68 42.30 9.12
C ARG A 478 -4.90 43.04 7.79
N GLU A 479 -4.75 44.37 7.81
CA GLU A 479 -4.96 45.22 6.62
C GLU A 479 -3.83 45.12 5.58
N LYS A 480 -2.59 44.99 6.04
CA LYS A 480 -1.38 45.04 5.21
C LYS A 480 -0.89 43.63 4.89
N SER A 481 -0.37 43.44 3.68
CA SER A 481 0.20 42.15 3.28
C SER A 481 1.43 41.81 4.12
N PRO A 482 1.56 40.58 4.65
CA PRO A 482 2.74 40.15 5.39
C PRO A 482 3.92 39.78 4.48
N PHE A 483 3.71 39.71 3.16
CA PHE A 483 4.76 39.35 2.21
C PHE A 483 5.70 40.52 1.94
N LYS A 484 7.01 40.24 1.81
CA LYS A 484 8.05 41.24 1.50
C LYS A 484 7.86 41.84 0.09
N ASP A 485 7.45 41.00 -0.86
CA ASP A 485 7.24 41.36 -2.25
C ASP A 485 5.81 41.85 -2.50
N LYS A 486 5.64 42.84 -3.38
CA LYS A 486 4.32 43.30 -3.80
C LYS A 486 3.62 42.25 -4.65
N LEU A 487 2.58 41.62 -4.11
CA LEU A 487 1.65 40.78 -4.87
C LEU A 487 1.12 41.51 -6.10
N THR A 488 1.02 40.81 -7.23
CA THR A 488 0.40 41.34 -8.45
C THR A 488 -1.09 41.62 -8.24
N GLY A 489 -1.69 42.43 -9.12
CA GLY A 489 -3.12 42.76 -9.04
C GLY A 489 -4.05 41.53 -9.05
N LEU A 490 -3.62 40.42 -9.67
CA LEU A 490 -4.38 39.16 -9.73
C LEU A 490 -4.20 38.33 -8.44
N GLU A 491 -3.01 38.34 -7.83
CA GLU A 491 -2.71 37.67 -6.56
C GLU A 491 -3.23 38.43 -5.33
N ARG A 492 -3.44 39.74 -5.45
CA ARG A 492 -4.11 40.56 -4.44
C ARG A 492 -5.64 40.51 -4.56
N LYS A 493 -6.18 40.08 -5.71
CA LYS A 493 -7.63 40.07 -5.94
C LYS A 493 -8.33 39.16 -4.93
N ASP A 494 -9.34 39.72 -4.26
CA ASP A 494 -10.20 39.06 -3.28
C ASP A 494 -9.42 38.46 -2.07
N ALA A 495 -8.18 38.92 -1.83
CA ALA A 495 -7.30 38.45 -0.76
C ALA A 495 -7.58 39.13 0.58
N VAL A 496 -7.75 38.33 1.63
CA VAL A 496 -7.70 38.76 3.03
C VAL A 496 -6.34 38.36 3.60
N PHE A 497 -5.60 39.31 4.14
CA PHE A 497 -4.28 39.06 4.76
C PHE A 497 -4.43 38.70 6.23
N ILE A 498 -3.49 37.89 6.73
CA ILE A 498 -3.43 37.52 8.14
C ILE A 498 -2.01 37.73 8.69
N GLU A 499 -1.87 37.71 10.02
CA GLU A 499 -0.58 37.56 10.65
C GLU A 499 0.02 36.17 10.33
N PRO A 500 1.30 36.10 9.91
CA PRO A 500 1.90 34.91 9.33
C PRO A 500 2.38 33.91 10.40
N GLU A 501 1.47 33.53 11.30
CA GLU A 501 1.74 32.65 12.45
C GLU A 501 1.32 31.20 12.20
N VAL A 502 0.41 30.96 11.25
CA VAL A 502 -0.15 29.64 10.99
C VAL A 502 0.62 28.92 9.89
N VAL A 503 1.02 27.68 10.16
CA VAL A 503 1.75 26.81 9.23
C VAL A 503 0.81 25.74 8.66
N ALA A 504 0.98 25.40 7.38
CA ALA A 504 0.29 24.32 6.71
C ALA A 504 1.25 23.36 5.99
N GLU A 505 0.94 22.07 6.01
CA GLU A 505 1.58 21.02 5.21
C GLU A 505 0.98 21.06 3.79
N ILE A 506 1.81 21.35 2.78
CA ILE A 506 1.40 21.44 1.38
C ILE A 506 2.14 20.40 0.55
N GLU A 507 1.39 19.59 -0.21
CA GLU A 507 1.94 18.73 -1.25
C GLU A 507 1.85 19.42 -2.61
N PHE A 508 2.92 19.35 -3.40
CA PHE A 508 2.99 19.99 -4.72
C PHE A 508 3.92 19.20 -5.65
N ARG A 509 4.06 19.62 -6.91
CA ARG A 509 4.89 18.92 -7.92
C ARG A 509 6.23 19.57 -8.23
N GLY A 510 6.61 20.58 -7.45
CA GLY A 510 7.80 21.37 -7.65
C GLY A 510 7.52 22.84 -7.91
N TRP A 511 8.61 23.58 -8.08
CA TRP A 511 8.64 25.03 -8.17
C TRP A 511 8.61 25.51 -9.63
N THR A 512 7.96 26.64 -9.89
CA THR A 512 8.11 27.37 -11.16
C THR A 512 9.49 28.03 -11.24
N GLY A 513 9.87 28.53 -12.43
CA GLY A 513 11.09 29.34 -12.58
C GLY A 513 11.09 30.58 -11.68
N ASP A 514 9.90 31.11 -11.40
CA ASP A 514 9.65 32.26 -10.51
C ASP A 514 9.44 31.83 -9.03
N ALA A 515 9.89 30.63 -8.65
CA ALA A 515 9.82 30.08 -7.30
C ALA A 515 8.41 30.10 -6.64
N HIS A 516 7.37 29.83 -7.43
CA HIS A 516 6.00 29.56 -6.96
C HIS A 516 5.65 28.06 -7.02
N LEU A 517 4.66 27.63 -6.24
CA LEU A 517 4.18 26.25 -6.20
C LEU A 517 3.45 25.85 -7.50
N ARG A 518 3.64 24.60 -7.95
CA ARG A 518 2.89 24.02 -9.08
C ARG A 518 2.05 22.80 -8.63
N HIS A 519 0.75 22.84 -8.95
CA HIS A 519 -0.25 21.80 -8.62
C HIS A 519 -0.22 21.46 -7.12
N ALA A 520 -0.57 22.44 -6.29
CA ALA A 520 -0.47 22.35 -4.84
C ALA A 520 -1.81 21.97 -4.18
N SER A 521 -1.75 21.07 -3.21
CA SER A 521 -2.86 20.63 -2.37
C SER A 521 -2.49 20.71 -0.89
N PHE A 522 -3.45 21.15 -0.08
CA PHE A 522 -3.35 21.18 1.36
C PHE A 522 -3.46 19.76 1.93
N ARG A 523 -2.68 19.47 2.98
CA ARG A 523 -2.76 18.22 3.75
C ARG A 523 -3.25 18.47 5.19
N GLY A 524 -2.85 19.57 5.82
CA GLY A 524 -3.32 19.95 7.15
C GLY A 524 -2.59 21.17 7.72
N LEU A 525 -3.06 21.69 8.85
CA LEU A 525 -2.33 22.68 9.65
C LEU A 525 -1.22 22.01 10.47
N ARG A 526 -0.15 22.75 10.76
CA ARG A 526 0.98 22.29 11.60
C ARG A 526 1.04 23.10 12.88
N GLU A 527 0.14 22.79 13.82
CA GLU A 527 0.10 23.44 15.15
C GLU A 527 1.32 23.08 16.04
N ASP A 528 2.11 22.08 15.64
CA ASP A 528 3.35 21.63 16.27
C ASP A 528 4.60 22.44 15.84
N LYS A 529 4.45 23.41 14.93
CA LYS A 529 5.56 24.11 14.28
C LYS A 529 5.37 25.62 14.28
N ALA A 530 6.32 26.35 14.86
CA ALA A 530 6.36 27.81 14.77
C ALA A 530 6.62 28.26 13.32
N ALA A 531 5.92 29.31 12.87
CA ALA A 531 6.08 29.83 11.52
C ALA A 531 7.52 30.30 11.23
N SER A 532 8.23 30.84 12.22
CA SER A 532 9.65 31.23 12.13
C SER A 532 10.57 30.12 11.57
N ASP A 533 10.26 28.86 11.87
CA ASP A 533 11.08 27.69 11.49
C ASP A 533 10.86 27.26 10.03
N VAL A 534 9.93 27.90 9.32
CA VAL A 534 9.47 27.51 7.98
C VAL A 534 10.26 28.25 6.90
N VAL A 535 11.43 27.69 6.60
CA VAL A 535 12.33 28.13 5.51
C VAL A 535 12.25 27.17 4.31
N LEU A 536 12.75 27.62 3.15
CA LEU A 536 12.72 26.83 1.91
C LEU A 536 13.63 25.59 2.00
N GLU A 537 13.06 24.39 2.03
CA GLU A 537 13.85 23.15 2.04
C GLU A 537 14.49 22.89 0.68
N THR A 538 15.75 23.30 0.53
CA THR A 538 16.58 22.99 -0.65
C THR A 538 17.41 21.73 -0.36
N PRO A 539 17.45 20.71 -1.24
CA PRO A 539 18.27 19.51 -1.01
C PRO A 539 19.74 19.87 -0.82
N ALA A 540 20.37 19.33 0.23
CA ALA A 540 21.79 19.57 0.47
C ALA A 540 22.66 19.04 -0.69
N PRO A 541 23.67 19.79 -1.17
CA PRO A 541 24.54 19.33 -2.25
C PRO A 541 25.31 18.08 -1.82
N SER A 542 25.11 16.97 -2.54
CA SER A 542 25.78 15.71 -2.25
C SER A 542 27.29 15.83 -2.52
N THR A 543 28.10 15.74 -1.46
CA THR A 543 29.56 15.63 -1.58
C THR A 543 29.96 14.22 -2.01
N SER A 544 29.78 13.91 -3.30
CA SER A 544 30.45 12.77 -3.93
C SER A 544 31.80 13.22 -4.50
N THR A 545 32.81 12.36 -4.35
CA THR A 545 34.21 12.67 -4.62
C THR A 545 34.46 13.00 -6.08
N LYS A 546 35.13 14.13 -6.36
CA LYS A 546 35.55 14.50 -7.72
C LYS A 546 36.38 13.38 -8.35
N LYS A 547 35.89 12.77 -9.43
CA LYS A 547 36.74 12.27 -10.52
C LYS A 547 36.33 12.93 -11.83
N THR A 548 37.30 13.61 -12.43
CA THR A 548 37.21 14.27 -13.73
C THR A 548 37.12 13.23 -14.83
N GLY A 549 36.13 13.37 -15.71
CA GLY A 549 35.90 12.45 -16.82
C GLY A 549 34.94 13.03 -17.85
N SER A 550 35.47 13.85 -18.77
CA SER A 550 34.68 14.45 -19.85
C SER A 550 34.19 13.39 -20.83
N ARG A 551 32.87 13.34 -21.09
CA ARG A 551 32.30 12.93 -22.38
C ARG A 551 30.90 13.53 -22.56
N LYS A 552 30.78 14.50 -23.47
CA LYS A 552 29.50 14.99 -23.99
C LYS A 552 28.96 13.98 -25.01
N GLY A 553 27.68 13.61 -24.94
CA GLY A 553 27.01 12.87 -26.02
C GLY A 553 25.67 12.25 -25.63
N GLY A 554 24.57 12.72 -26.25
CA GLY A 554 23.25 12.11 -26.18
C GLY A 554 22.37 12.55 -25.00
N SER A 555 21.07 12.82 -25.17
CA SER A 555 20.29 12.97 -26.42
C SER A 555 19.11 13.93 -26.23
N ALA A 556 18.50 14.37 -27.34
CA ALA A 556 17.51 15.45 -27.34
C ALA A 556 16.12 15.11 -26.74
N ALA A 557 15.87 13.83 -26.40
CA ALA A 557 14.58 13.37 -25.90
C ALA A 557 14.12 14.12 -24.63
N ALA A 558 15.01 14.26 -23.64
CA ALA A 558 14.72 14.97 -22.39
C ALA A 558 14.37 16.46 -22.59
N LYS A 559 14.83 17.09 -23.69
CA LYS A 559 14.45 18.46 -24.05
C LYS A 559 13.09 18.53 -24.74
N GLN A 560 12.70 17.52 -25.52
CA GLN A 560 11.36 17.47 -26.13
C GLN A 560 10.27 17.23 -25.08
N GLU A 561 10.53 16.38 -24.08
CA GLU A 561 9.59 16.14 -22.98
C GLU A 561 9.40 17.41 -22.10
N GLN A 562 10.49 18.10 -21.77
CA GLN A 562 10.43 19.39 -21.07
C GLN A 562 9.73 20.48 -21.89
N ALA A 563 9.85 20.48 -23.23
CA ALA A 563 9.15 21.42 -24.11
C ALA A 563 7.64 21.11 -24.22
N ALA A 564 7.26 19.84 -24.29
CA ALA A 564 5.85 19.43 -24.33
C ALA A 564 5.09 19.83 -23.05
N VAL A 565 5.73 19.70 -21.88
CA VAL A 565 5.16 20.13 -20.59
C VAL A 565 5.06 21.67 -20.48
N GLN A 566 5.89 22.43 -21.20
CA GLN A 566 5.78 23.91 -21.24
C GLN A 566 4.67 24.42 -22.16
N ALA A 567 4.15 23.61 -23.10
CA ALA A 567 3.19 24.06 -24.11
C ALA A 567 1.74 24.20 -23.60
N ALA A 568 1.37 23.53 -22.50
CA ALA A 568 0.00 23.47 -21.99
C ALA A 568 -0.35 24.63 -21.02
N ARG A 569 -0.26 25.89 -21.46
CA ARG A 569 -0.87 27.01 -20.73
C ARG A 569 -2.40 26.92 -20.83
N ARG A 570 -3.10 26.82 -19.69
CA ARG A 570 -4.58 26.83 -19.64
C ARG A 570 -5.10 28.17 -20.17
N ARG A 571 -5.95 28.15 -21.20
CA ARG A 571 -6.62 29.37 -21.73
C ARG A 571 -8.06 29.50 -21.27
N ILE A 572 -8.63 28.45 -20.67
CA ILE A 572 -9.97 28.44 -20.09
C ILE A 572 -9.96 28.99 -18.66
N THR A 573 -10.67 30.11 -18.44
CA THR A 573 -11.02 30.56 -17.08
C THR A 573 -12.14 29.71 -16.51
N LEU A 574 -11.93 29.11 -15.33
CA LEU A 574 -12.94 28.37 -14.59
C LEU A 574 -13.75 29.30 -13.68
N THR A 575 -15.07 29.09 -13.60
CA THR A 575 -15.93 29.75 -12.60
C THR A 575 -16.21 28.80 -11.44
N HIS A 576 -16.17 29.33 -10.21
CA HIS A 576 -16.22 28.56 -8.96
C HIS A 576 -15.15 27.44 -8.92
N PRO A 577 -13.85 27.78 -9.07
CA PRO A 577 -12.76 26.79 -9.07
C PRO A 577 -12.65 26.01 -7.75
N ASP A 578 -13.08 26.63 -6.65
CA ASP A 578 -13.18 26.09 -5.30
C ASP A 578 -14.37 25.14 -5.09
N ARG A 579 -15.28 25.02 -6.06
CA ARG A 579 -16.44 24.11 -5.97
C ARG A 579 -15.96 22.66 -5.82
N LEU A 580 -16.29 22.03 -4.70
CA LEU A 580 -16.03 20.61 -4.47
C LEU A 580 -16.92 19.74 -5.36
N TYR A 581 -16.29 18.87 -6.14
CA TYR A 581 -16.99 17.81 -6.90
C TYR A 581 -16.96 16.46 -6.19
N TRP A 582 -15.94 16.22 -5.35
CA TRP A 582 -15.85 15.11 -4.40
C TRP A 582 -15.48 15.66 -3.02
N PRO A 583 -16.48 16.05 -2.18
CA PRO A 583 -16.24 16.66 -0.88
C PRO A 583 -15.39 15.82 0.06
N GLU A 584 -15.54 14.49 0.01
CA GLU A 584 -14.82 13.50 0.82
C GLU A 584 -13.37 13.30 0.36
N ALA A 585 -13.06 13.59 -0.90
CA ALA A 585 -11.70 13.50 -1.47
C ALA A 585 -11.00 14.87 -1.55
N GLY A 586 -11.66 15.96 -1.15
CA GLY A 586 -11.15 17.33 -1.28
C GLY A 586 -10.93 17.79 -2.73
N VAL A 587 -11.49 17.09 -3.72
CA VAL A 587 -11.29 17.38 -5.15
C VAL A 587 -12.27 18.44 -5.61
N THR A 588 -11.72 19.63 -5.86
CA THR A 588 -12.45 20.78 -6.42
C THR A 588 -12.50 20.73 -7.95
N LYS A 589 -13.26 21.66 -8.53
CA LYS A 589 -13.31 21.90 -9.97
C LYS A 589 -11.94 22.25 -10.56
N GLU A 590 -11.12 23.03 -9.85
CA GLU A 590 -9.73 23.27 -10.24
C GLU A 590 -8.91 21.98 -10.15
N GLY A 591 -9.06 21.19 -9.07
CA GLY A 591 -8.39 19.88 -8.95
C GLY A 591 -8.72 18.89 -10.08
N LEU A 592 -9.96 18.92 -10.59
CA LEU A 592 -10.36 18.13 -11.76
C LEU A 592 -9.71 18.65 -13.06
N ALA A 593 -9.55 19.96 -13.20
CA ALA A 593 -8.82 20.56 -14.31
C ALA A 593 -7.31 20.29 -14.25
N ASP A 594 -6.71 20.30 -13.05
CA ASP A 594 -5.32 19.88 -12.79
C ASP A 594 -5.08 18.44 -13.25
N HIS A 595 -5.99 17.51 -12.87
CA HIS A 595 -5.95 16.13 -13.31
C HIS A 595 -5.98 16.02 -14.85
N TYR A 596 -6.97 16.63 -15.49
CA TYR A 596 -7.11 16.53 -16.95
C TYR A 596 -5.99 17.23 -17.74
N ALA A 597 -5.41 18.31 -17.22
CA ALA A 597 -4.21 18.94 -17.79
C ALA A 597 -2.97 18.04 -17.66
N LEU A 598 -2.80 17.32 -16.53
CA LEU A 598 -1.77 16.31 -16.36
C LEU A 598 -1.92 15.15 -17.35
N VAL A 599 -3.11 14.54 -17.42
CA VAL A 599 -3.30 13.32 -18.22
C VAL A 599 -3.49 13.61 -19.71
N TRP A 600 -3.54 14.89 -20.12
CA TRP A 600 -3.83 15.32 -21.49
C TRP A 600 -3.09 14.52 -22.58
N PRO A 601 -1.75 14.35 -22.54
CA PRO A 601 -1.03 13.62 -23.59
C PRO A 601 -1.47 12.15 -23.74
N ARG A 602 -1.95 11.55 -22.63
CA ARG A 602 -2.34 10.14 -22.54
C ARG A 602 -3.82 9.91 -22.79
N ILE A 603 -4.70 10.85 -22.40
CA ILE A 603 -6.15 10.73 -22.62
C ILE A 603 -6.57 11.17 -24.04
N ALA A 604 -5.91 12.16 -24.63
CA ALA A 604 -6.30 12.75 -25.92
C ALA A 604 -6.53 11.72 -27.05
N PRO A 605 -5.68 10.68 -27.25
CA PRO A 605 -5.88 9.66 -28.29
C PRO A 605 -7.20 8.88 -28.21
N PHE A 606 -7.88 8.94 -27.06
CA PHE A 606 -9.10 8.20 -26.75
C PHE A 606 -10.37 9.06 -26.71
N ILE A 607 -10.25 10.40 -26.70
CA ILE A 607 -11.41 11.32 -26.59
C ILE A 607 -11.47 12.41 -27.66
N VAL A 608 -10.37 12.70 -28.36
CA VAL A 608 -10.33 13.71 -29.44
C VAL A 608 -11.00 13.19 -30.71
N ASP A 609 -11.78 14.06 -31.35
CA ASP A 609 -12.55 13.81 -32.58
C ASP A 609 -13.49 12.58 -32.48
N ARG A 610 -14.11 12.40 -31.32
CA ARG A 610 -15.14 11.38 -31.06
C ARG A 610 -16.41 12.02 -30.49
N PRO A 611 -17.59 11.47 -30.81
CA PRO A 611 -18.78 11.76 -30.04
C PRO A 611 -18.61 11.29 -28.59
N LEU A 612 -19.01 12.12 -27.63
CA LEU A 612 -18.86 11.88 -26.20
C LEU A 612 -20.23 11.83 -25.52
N ALA A 613 -20.42 10.85 -24.64
CA ALA A 613 -21.41 10.93 -23.58
C ALA A 613 -20.72 11.41 -22.30
N LEU A 614 -21.25 12.46 -21.69
CA LEU A 614 -20.67 13.10 -20.51
C LEU A 614 -21.58 12.85 -19.32
N LEU A 615 -21.05 12.31 -18.21
CA LEU A 615 -21.78 12.34 -16.94
C LEU A 615 -21.50 13.69 -16.27
N ARG A 616 -22.51 14.56 -16.25
CA ARG A 616 -22.41 15.92 -15.71
C ARG A 616 -23.03 15.97 -14.31
N CYS A 617 -22.30 16.51 -13.35
CA CYS A 617 -22.73 16.65 -11.95
C CYS A 617 -22.45 18.10 -11.48
N PRO A 618 -23.33 19.07 -11.79
CA PRO A 618 -23.07 20.49 -11.52
C PRO A 618 -22.75 20.85 -10.06
N GLU A 619 -23.24 20.05 -9.11
CA GLU A 619 -23.11 20.23 -7.66
C GLU A 619 -22.25 19.15 -6.98
N GLY A 620 -21.53 18.32 -7.76
CA GLY A 620 -20.71 17.21 -7.25
C GLY A 620 -21.39 15.83 -7.32
N HIS A 621 -20.60 14.77 -7.10
CA HIS A 621 -20.99 13.38 -7.40
C HIS A 621 -22.14 12.83 -6.53
N GLU A 622 -22.33 13.38 -5.33
CA GLU A 622 -23.40 12.98 -4.40
C GLU A 622 -24.77 13.58 -4.75
N LYS A 623 -24.81 14.51 -5.71
CA LYS A 623 -26.01 15.24 -6.14
C LYS A 623 -26.51 14.72 -7.49
N THR A 624 -27.52 15.38 -8.05
CA THR A 624 -28.10 14.99 -9.34
C THR A 624 -27.06 15.04 -10.46
N CYS A 625 -26.68 13.86 -10.95
CA CYS A 625 -25.88 13.69 -12.16
C CYS A 625 -26.76 13.27 -13.34
N PHE A 626 -26.44 13.72 -14.55
CA PHE A 626 -27.16 13.35 -15.77
C PHE A 626 -26.20 13.11 -16.95
N PHE A 627 -26.58 12.22 -17.86
CA PHE A 627 -25.83 11.99 -19.10
C PHE A 627 -26.22 13.01 -20.17
N GLN A 628 -25.23 13.72 -20.70
CA GLN A 628 -25.36 14.64 -21.83
C GLN A 628 -24.63 14.05 -23.05
N LYS A 629 -25.33 13.88 -24.17
CA LYS A 629 -24.72 13.47 -25.47
C LYS A 629 -24.70 14.61 -26.49
N HIS A 630 -25.74 15.42 -26.49
CA HIS A 630 -25.96 16.51 -27.44
C HIS A 630 -25.49 17.87 -26.89
N GLY A 631 -25.37 18.88 -27.76
CA GLY A 631 -25.03 20.24 -27.34
C GLY A 631 -26.03 20.81 -26.32
N TRP A 632 -25.61 21.79 -25.51
CA TRP A 632 -26.49 22.42 -24.51
C TRP A 632 -26.39 23.96 -24.51
N ARG A 633 -27.43 24.63 -24.02
CA ARG A 633 -27.46 26.09 -23.92
C ARG A 633 -26.39 26.58 -22.94
N GLY A 634 -25.51 27.48 -23.40
CA GLY A 634 -24.37 27.97 -22.61
C GLY A 634 -23.13 27.06 -22.63
N MET A 635 -23.09 26.07 -23.52
CA MET A 635 -21.86 25.35 -23.88
C MET A 635 -20.82 26.34 -24.43
N ARG A 636 -19.54 26.21 -24.02
CA ARG A 636 -18.47 27.09 -24.55
C ARG A 636 -18.06 26.65 -25.95
N LYS A 637 -17.59 27.61 -26.76
CA LYS A 637 -17.18 27.41 -28.17
C LYS A 637 -16.03 26.43 -28.38
N GLU A 638 -15.23 26.15 -27.37
CA GLU A 638 -14.11 25.20 -27.44
C GLU A 638 -14.60 23.74 -27.38
N ILE A 639 -15.85 23.53 -26.95
CA ILE A 639 -16.57 22.27 -27.10
C ILE A 639 -17.21 22.31 -28.48
N ILE A 640 -16.82 21.37 -29.34
CA ILE A 640 -17.35 21.25 -30.69
C ILE A 640 -18.50 20.24 -30.73
N THR A 641 -19.15 20.12 -31.89
CA THR A 641 -20.10 19.05 -32.16
C THR A 641 -19.77 18.28 -33.42
N ILE A 642 -20.22 17.03 -33.47
CA ILE A 642 -20.18 16.13 -34.63
C ILE A 642 -21.64 15.88 -35.02
N ARG A 643 -21.96 16.07 -36.31
CA ARG A 643 -23.28 15.74 -36.85
C ARG A 643 -23.33 14.25 -37.19
N ASP A 644 -24.26 13.53 -36.59
CA ASP A 644 -24.60 12.17 -37.00
C ASP A 644 -25.73 12.24 -38.05
N PRO A 645 -25.61 11.64 -39.24
CA PRO A 645 -26.72 11.60 -40.21
C PRO A 645 -27.96 10.82 -39.75
N LYS A 646 -27.88 10.11 -38.61
CA LYS A 646 -28.97 9.31 -38.00
C LYS A 646 -29.44 9.86 -36.65
N ASP A 647 -29.00 11.06 -36.26
CA ASP A 647 -29.45 11.79 -35.08
C ASP A 647 -29.80 13.22 -35.51
N ASP A 648 -30.96 13.74 -35.12
CA ASP A 648 -31.38 15.09 -35.49
C ASP A 648 -30.60 16.16 -34.71
N GLU A 649 -30.00 15.79 -33.58
CA GLU A 649 -29.19 16.67 -32.73
C GLU A 649 -27.68 16.38 -32.84
N ALA A 650 -26.87 17.43 -32.80
CA ALA A 650 -25.41 17.30 -32.93
C ALA A 650 -24.76 16.83 -31.63
N LEU A 651 -23.93 15.78 -31.73
CA LEU A 651 -23.26 15.12 -30.60
C LEU A 651 -22.03 15.91 -30.13
N VAL A 652 -21.78 15.96 -28.83
CA VAL A 652 -20.65 16.70 -28.23
C VAL A 652 -19.32 16.02 -28.53
N ALA A 653 -18.30 16.82 -28.84
CA ALA A 653 -16.92 16.38 -29.06
C ALA A 653 -15.91 17.45 -28.64
N ILE A 654 -14.62 17.10 -28.64
CA ILE A 654 -13.50 18.04 -28.41
C ILE A 654 -12.36 17.79 -29.40
N ARG A 655 -11.51 18.81 -29.61
CA ARG A 655 -10.30 18.72 -30.43
C ARG A 655 -9.00 18.81 -29.64
N ASP A 656 -9.01 19.52 -28.51
CA ASP A 656 -7.82 19.90 -27.76
C ASP A 656 -8.09 19.99 -26.25
N LEU A 657 -7.05 20.38 -25.50
CA LEU A 657 -7.08 20.55 -24.05
C LEU A 657 -8.05 21.65 -23.62
N ASP A 658 -8.21 22.73 -24.40
CA ASP A 658 -9.16 23.79 -24.03
C ASP A 658 -10.60 23.30 -24.16
N GLY A 659 -10.89 22.46 -25.15
CA GLY A 659 -12.15 21.71 -25.22
C GLY A 659 -12.38 20.82 -23.98
N LEU A 660 -11.36 20.05 -23.55
CA LEU A 660 -11.44 19.22 -22.35
C LEU A 660 -11.67 20.04 -21.06
N LEU A 661 -10.94 21.14 -20.89
CA LEU A 661 -11.11 22.05 -19.75
C LEU A 661 -12.46 22.78 -19.80
N ALA A 662 -13.03 23.02 -20.99
CA ALA A 662 -14.39 23.50 -21.14
C ALA A 662 -15.45 22.45 -20.73
N LEU A 663 -15.19 21.14 -20.91
CA LEU A 663 -16.03 20.08 -20.35
C LEU A 663 -16.02 20.12 -18.81
N VAL A 664 -14.85 20.30 -18.20
CA VAL A 664 -14.71 20.50 -16.73
C VAL A 664 -15.44 21.76 -16.27
N GLN A 665 -15.33 22.87 -17.02
CA GLN A 665 -16.11 24.08 -16.76
C GLN A 665 -17.63 23.80 -16.81
N GLY A 666 -18.08 22.94 -17.72
CA GLY A 666 -19.44 22.42 -17.84
C GLY A 666 -19.84 21.35 -16.83
N ALA A 667 -18.99 21.05 -15.84
CA ALA A 667 -19.19 20.04 -14.79
C ALA A 667 -19.30 18.58 -15.29
N ALA A 668 -18.59 18.22 -16.36
CA ALA A 668 -18.43 16.82 -16.76
C ALA A 668 -17.42 16.10 -15.83
N LEU A 669 -17.91 15.15 -15.03
CA LEU A 669 -17.10 14.35 -14.10
C LEU A 669 -16.69 13.00 -14.69
N GLU A 670 -17.41 12.46 -15.69
CA GLU A 670 -16.98 11.28 -16.46
C GLU A 670 -17.10 11.55 -17.97
N ILE A 671 -16.13 11.04 -18.74
CA ILE A 671 -16.07 11.16 -20.21
C ILE A 671 -16.15 9.76 -20.81
N HIS A 672 -17.20 9.51 -21.58
CA HIS A 672 -17.49 8.21 -22.21
C HIS A 672 -17.50 8.37 -23.74
N PRO A 673 -16.36 8.17 -24.43
CA PRO A 673 -16.29 8.25 -25.88
C PRO A 673 -17.04 7.09 -26.56
N TRP A 674 -17.45 7.32 -27.81
CA TRP A 674 -17.82 6.26 -28.74
C TRP A 674 -16.57 5.49 -29.21
N GLY A 675 -16.76 4.21 -29.55
CA GLY A 675 -15.72 3.38 -30.17
C GLY A 675 -15.39 3.73 -31.62
N SER A 676 -16.00 4.78 -32.20
CA SER A 676 -15.71 5.32 -33.54
C SER A 676 -15.37 6.82 -33.48
N ARG A 677 -14.82 7.37 -34.56
CA ARG A 677 -14.41 8.78 -34.70
C ARG A 677 -15.39 9.55 -35.58
N GLY A 678 -15.42 10.88 -35.46
CA GLY A 678 -16.31 11.74 -36.25
C GLY A 678 -16.14 11.66 -37.78
N GLY A 679 -14.98 11.19 -38.27
CA GLY A 679 -14.73 10.98 -39.70
C GLY A 679 -15.37 9.72 -40.30
N ASP A 680 -15.63 8.68 -39.49
CA ASP A 680 -16.43 7.52 -39.86
C ASP A 680 -17.13 6.98 -38.60
N LEU A 681 -18.40 7.36 -38.43
CA LEU A 681 -19.20 6.96 -37.27
C LEU A 681 -19.59 5.48 -37.32
N GLU A 682 -19.55 4.82 -38.48
CA GLU A 682 -20.11 3.48 -38.71
C GLU A 682 -19.06 2.35 -38.56
N ARG A 683 -17.77 2.69 -38.63
CA ARG A 683 -16.64 1.75 -38.43
C ARG A 683 -15.86 2.06 -37.16
N PRO A 684 -16.02 1.28 -36.08
CA PRO A 684 -15.27 1.48 -34.85
C PRO A 684 -13.77 1.16 -35.01
N ASP A 685 -12.94 1.87 -34.25
CA ASP A 685 -11.48 1.70 -34.18
C ASP A 685 -11.02 1.10 -32.83
N MET A 686 -11.96 0.62 -32.02
CA MET A 686 -11.70 -0.13 -30.78
C MET A 686 -12.91 -0.98 -30.34
N VAL A 687 -12.63 -2.05 -29.59
CA VAL A 687 -13.62 -2.84 -28.84
C VAL A 687 -13.34 -2.80 -27.35
N ASN A 688 -14.37 -3.00 -26.54
CA ASN A 688 -14.30 -3.03 -25.08
C ASN A 688 -15.23 -4.10 -24.50
N ILE A 689 -14.68 -4.99 -23.67
CA ILE A 689 -15.42 -5.90 -22.80
C ILE A 689 -15.34 -5.35 -21.37
N ASP A 690 -16.50 -4.96 -20.82
CA ASP A 690 -16.62 -4.47 -19.43
C ASP A 690 -17.00 -5.65 -18.52
N LEU A 691 -16.10 -6.00 -17.60
CA LEU A 691 -16.26 -7.11 -16.65
C LEU A 691 -16.96 -6.59 -15.39
N ASP A 692 -18.28 -6.73 -15.33
CA ASP A 692 -19.13 -6.19 -14.25
C ASP A 692 -19.52 -7.31 -13.26
N PRO A 693 -18.74 -7.52 -12.17
CA PRO A 693 -18.98 -8.57 -11.20
C PRO A 693 -20.32 -8.39 -10.47
N GLY A 694 -21.04 -9.50 -10.29
CA GLY A 694 -22.17 -9.56 -9.38
C GLY A 694 -21.74 -9.50 -7.90
N PRO A 695 -22.72 -9.46 -6.98
CA PRO A 695 -22.46 -9.66 -5.56
C PRO A 695 -21.76 -11.00 -5.32
N ASP A 696 -20.91 -11.03 -4.30
CA ASP A 696 -20.17 -12.21 -3.80
C ASP A 696 -19.06 -12.76 -4.73
N VAL A 697 -18.76 -12.10 -5.86
CA VAL A 697 -17.60 -12.42 -6.72
C VAL A 697 -16.31 -11.85 -6.11
N THR A 698 -15.24 -12.65 -6.05
CA THR A 698 -13.91 -12.21 -5.57
C THR A 698 -13.15 -11.39 -6.62
N TRP A 699 -12.21 -10.55 -6.19
CA TRP A 699 -11.45 -9.68 -7.10
C TRP A 699 -10.52 -10.49 -8.00
N GLU A 700 -9.95 -11.57 -7.47
CA GLU A 700 -9.12 -12.55 -8.17
C GLU A 700 -9.85 -13.14 -9.37
N ARG A 701 -11.14 -13.50 -9.23
CA ARG A 701 -11.94 -14.04 -10.35
C ARG A 701 -12.16 -13.00 -11.47
N VAL A 702 -12.19 -11.71 -11.14
CA VAL A 702 -12.27 -10.62 -12.13
C VAL A 702 -10.94 -10.43 -12.86
N ILE A 703 -9.80 -10.60 -12.16
CA ILE A 703 -8.47 -10.61 -12.77
C ILE A 703 -8.33 -11.80 -13.73
N GLU A 704 -8.69 -13.01 -13.30
CA GLU A 704 -8.69 -14.22 -14.13
C GLU A 704 -9.56 -14.05 -15.39
N ALA A 705 -10.78 -13.51 -15.24
CA ALA A 705 -11.65 -13.19 -16.37
C ALA A 705 -11.02 -12.18 -17.35
N ALA A 706 -10.23 -11.21 -16.86
CA ALA A 706 -9.52 -10.28 -17.72
C ALA A 706 -8.38 -10.94 -18.51
N PHE A 707 -7.64 -11.87 -17.90
CA PHE A 707 -6.65 -12.69 -18.62
C PHE A 707 -7.32 -13.61 -19.64
N GLU A 708 -8.50 -14.16 -19.35
CA GLU A 708 -9.24 -14.97 -20.32
C GLU A 708 -9.73 -14.14 -21.52
N VAL A 709 -10.28 -12.94 -21.30
CA VAL A 709 -10.63 -12.03 -22.40
C VAL A 709 -9.40 -11.64 -23.23
N ARG A 710 -8.23 -11.42 -22.59
CA ARG A 710 -6.96 -11.17 -23.30
C ARG A 710 -6.60 -12.34 -24.23
N GLN A 711 -6.75 -13.58 -23.75
CA GLN A 711 -6.49 -14.77 -24.57
C GLN A 711 -7.48 -14.90 -25.73
N ARG A 712 -8.79 -14.71 -25.48
CA ARG A 712 -9.82 -14.76 -26.54
C ARG A 712 -9.68 -13.62 -27.56
N PHE A 713 -9.16 -12.46 -27.16
CA PHE A 713 -8.74 -11.41 -28.10
C PHE A 713 -7.55 -11.86 -28.95
N ALA A 714 -6.52 -12.48 -28.37
CA ALA A 714 -5.39 -13.02 -29.12
C ALA A 714 -5.83 -14.11 -30.14
N ASP A 715 -6.80 -14.94 -29.79
CA ASP A 715 -7.39 -15.95 -30.68
C ASP A 715 -8.18 -15.33 -31.87
N LEU A 716 -8.68 -14.10 -31.71
CA LEU A 716 -9.26 -13.27 -32.78
C LEU A 716 -8.20 -12.44 -33.55
N GLY A 717 -6.92 -12.56 -33.20
CA GLY A 717 -5.82 -11.77 -33.77
C GLY A 717 -5.77 -10.32 -33.29
N LEU A 718 -6.35 -10.03 -32.12
CA LEU A 718 -6.40 -8.71 -31.49
C LEU A 718 -5.49 -8.65 -30.26
N THR A 719 -4.88 -7.49 -30.00
CA THR A 719 -4.07 -7.27 -28.78
C THR A 719 -4.95 -6.68 -27.69
N GLY A 720 -5.13 -7.40 -26.58
CA GLY A 720 -5.85 -6.89 -25.42
C GLY A 720 -5.00 -5.97 -24.53
N PHE A 721 -5.60 -4.88 -24.07
CA PHE A 721 -5.09 -3.92 -23.09
C PHE A 721 -6.08 -3.81 -21.93
N VAL A 722 -5.61 -3.64 -20.70
CA VAL A 722 -6.49 -3.63 -19.51
C VAL A 722 -6.48 -2.27 -18.80
N LYS A 723 -7.61 -1.89 -18.22
CA LYS A 723 -7.71 -0.76 -17.30
C LYS A 723 -8.69 -1.04 -16.17
N THR A 724 -8.46 -0.44 -15.01
CA THR A 724 -9.47 -0.41 -13.95
C THR A 724 -10.70 0.36 -14.44
N SER A 725 -11.90 -0.05 -14.03
CA SER A 725 -13.11 0.72 -14.34
C SER A 725 -13.23 2.02 -13.52
N GLY A 726 -12.47 2.15 -12.42
CA GLY A 726 -12.74 3.12 -11.35
C GLY A 726 -14.03 2.83 -10.57
N GLY A 727 -14.61 1.64 -10.77
CA GLY A 727 -15.87 1.19 -10.19
C GLY A 727 -15.69 -0.13 -9.44
N LYS A 728 -16.25 -1.22 -9.98
CA LYS A 728 -16.20 -2.57 -9.39
C LYS A 728 -15.44 -3.60 -10.24
N GLY A 729 -15.11 -3.27 -11.49
CA GLY A 729 -14.64 -4.20 -12.49
C GLY A 729 -13.40 -3.75 -13.26
N LEU A 730 -13.03 -4.54 -14.26
CA LEU A 730 -11.99 -4.24 -15.25
C LEU A 730 -12.63 -4.01 -16.62
N HIS A 731 -12.02 -3.16 -17.45
CA HIS A 731 -12.30 -3.13 -18.88
C HIS A 731 -11.11 -3.76 -19.61
N VAL A 732 -11.38 -4.71 -20.50
CA VAL A 732 -10.39 -5.21 -21.46
C VAL A 732 -10.74 -4.69 -22.85
N VAL A 733 -9.80 -3.96 -23.43
CA VAL A 733 -10.00 -3.12 -24.61
C VAL A 733 -9.00 -3.55 -25.68
N ALA A 734 -9.43 -3.65 -26.94
CA ALA A 734 -8.52 -3.91 -28.05
C ALA A 734 -8.68 -2.86 -29.17
N PRO A 735 -7.57 -2.42 -29.78
CA PRO A 735 -7.57 -1.51 -30.92
C PRO A 735 -8.00 -2.24 -32.20
N LEU A 736 -8.85 -1.61 -33.01
CA LEU A 736 -9.28 -2.13 -34.31
C LEU A 736 -8.84 -1.22 -35.46
N LYS A 737 -8.43 -1.82 -36.58
CA LYS A 737 -8.45 -1.11 -37.87
C LYS A 737 -9.91 -0.93 -38.30
N PRO A 738 -10.39 0.30 -38.55
CA PRO A 738 -11.80 0.59 -38.84
C PRO A 738 -12.19 0.11 -40.24
N LYS A 739 -12.42 -1.20 -40.38
CA LYS A 739 -12.83 -1.87 -41.62
C LYS A 739 -14.22 -2.50 -41.50
N ALA A 740 -14.45 -3.22 -40.40
CA ALA A 740 -15.75 -3.83 -40.07
C ALA A 740 -16.73 -2.77 -39.54
N GLN A 741 -18.02 -2.96 -39.81
CA GLN A 741 -19.08 -2.10 -39.28
C GLN A 741 -19.56 -2.56 -37.89
N TRP A 742 -20.24 -1.67 -37.17
CA TRP A 742 -20.81 -1.96 -35.85
C TRP A 742 -21.56 -3.31 -35.71
N PRO A 743 -22.39 -3.78 -36.66
CA PRO A 743 -23.08 -5.06 -36.52
C PRO A 743 -22.13 -6.26 -36.47
N GLU A 744 -21.08 -6.26 -37.30
CA GLU A 744 -20.06 -7.32 -37.35
C GLU A 744 -19.25 -7.35 -36.05
N VAL A 745 -18.81 -6.17 -35.60
CA VAL A 745 -18.02 -6.01 -34.38
C VAL A 745 -18.83 -6.42 -33.14
N LYS A 746 -20.10 -5.98 -33.06
CA LYS A 746 -21.02 -6.39 -31.99
C LYS A 746 -21.27 -7.91 -32.00
N ALA A 747 -21.41 -8.52 -33.17
CA ALA A 747 -21.62 -9.96 -33.30
C ALA A 747 -20.39 -10.78 -32.84
N ALA A 748 -19.18 -10.33 -33.19
CA ALA A 748 -17.94 -11.00 -32.76
C ALA A 748 -17.74 -10.88 -31.23
N MET A 749 -17.96 -9.70 -30.65
CA MET A 749 -17.84 -9.51 -29.20
C MET A 749 -18.95 -10.23 -28.42
N LYS A 750 -20.16 -10.34 -29.00
CA LYS A 750 -21.23 -11.20 -28.48
C LYS A 750 -20.83 -12.66 -28.46
N ALA A 751 -20.30 -13.19 -29.57
CA ALA A 751 -19.86 -14.58 -29.67
C ALA A 751 -18.73 -14.90 -28.67
N LEU A 752 -17.80 -13.97 -28.44
CA LEU A 752 -16.79 -14.09 -27.39
C LEU A 752 -17.45 -14.20 -26.00
N ALA A 753 -18.32 -13.27 -25.63
CA ALA A 753 -19.00 -13.29 -24.33
C ALA A 753 -19.91 -14.53 -24.13
N GLU A 754 -20.58 -14.99 -25.19
CA GLU A 754 -21.37 -16.23 -25.16
C GLU A 754 -20.49 -17.48 -25.05
N SER A 755 -19.32 -17.52 -25.69
CA SER A 755 -18.36 -18.62 -25.50
C SER A 755 -17.84 -18.71 -24.06
N MET A 756 -17.47 -17.59 -23.44
CA MET A 756 -17.11 -17.57 -22.00
C MET A 756 -18.25 -18.10 -21.14
N SER A 757 -19.48 -17.64 -21.39
CA SER A 757 -20.68 -18.07 -20.65
C SER A 757 -21.05 -19.55 -20.90
N ALA A 758 -20.62 -20.14 -22.00
CA ALA A 758 -20.84 -21.55 -22.33
C ALA A 758 -19.75 -22.47 -21.75
N ASP A 759 -18.49 -21.99 -21.75
CA ASP A 759 -17.34 -22.72 -21.23
C ASP A 759 -17.34 -22.77 -19.68
N SER A 760 -17.76 -21.67 -19.03
CA SER A 760 -17.85 -21.55 -17.56
C SER A 760 -19.20 -20.92 -17.11
N PRO A 761 -20.33 -21.62 -17.27
CA PRO A 761 -21.67 -21.08 -17.00
C PRO A 761 -21.94 -20.77 -15.53
N GLU A 762 -21.14 -21.32 -14.60
CA GLU A 762 -21.22 -20.99 -13.17
C GLU A 762 -20.48 -19.71 -12.80
N ASP A 763 -19.54 -19.23 -13.62
CA ASP A 763 -18.79 -18.00 -13.39
C ASP A 763 -19.29 -16.83 -14.24
N TYR A 764 -19.73 -17.09 -15.47
CA TYR A 764 -19.94 -16.07 -16.49
C TYR A 764 -21.38 -16.02 -17.01
N VAL A 765 -21.84 -14.79 -17.28
CA VAL A 765 -23.10 -14.52 -17.96
C VAL A 765 -22.91 -13.44 -19.04
N SER A 766 -23.66 -13.51 -20.15
CA SER A 766 -23.51 -12.56 -21.27
C SER A 766 -24.62 -11.51 -21.34
N THR A 767 -25.82 -11.77 -20.80
CA THR A 767 -27.03 -10.93 -21.04
C THR A 767 -27.97 -10.76 -19.84
N ILE A 768 -27.61 -11.29 -18.65
CA ILE A 768 -28.51 -11.32 -17.48
C ILE A 768 -28.51 -9.98 -16.71
N SER A 769 -29.65 -9.59 -16.12
CA SER A 769 -29.78 -8.36 -15.29
C SER A 769 -29.09 -8.48 -13.94
N LYS A 770 -28.59 -7.37 -13.35
CA LYS A 770 -27.74 -7.38 -12.14
C LYS A 770 -28.30 -8.19 -10.96
N ALA A 771 -29.60 -8.14 -10.72
CA ALA A 771 -30.27 -8.88 -9.65
C ALA A 771 -30.18 -10.42 -9.77
N LYS A 772 -29.88 -10.93 -10.98
CA LYS A 772 -29.75 -12.36 -11.29
C LYS A 772 -28.30 -12.80 -11.53
N ARG A 773 -27.30 -11.99 -11.14
CA ARG A 773 -25.84 -12.29 -11.31
C ARG A 773 -25.15 -12.71 -10.01
N LYS A 774 -25.86 -13.22 -9.01
CA LYS A 774 -25.24 -13.58 -7.73
C LYS A 774 -24.13 -14.62 -7.96
N GLY A 775 -22.91 -14.32 -7.53
CA GLY A 775 -21.72 -15.16 -7.76
C GLY A 775 -21.17 -15.19 -9.19
N LYS A 776 -21.68 -14.39 -10.14
CA LYS A 776 -21.28 -14.43 -11.57
C LYS A 776 -20.81 -13.07 -12.09
N ILE A 777 -19.87 -13.06 -13.04
CA ILE A 777 -19.40 -11.87 -13.75
C ILE A 777 -20.21 -11.69 -15.04
N LEU A 778 -20.73 -10.48 -15.29
CA LEU A 778 -21.21 -10.15 -16.64
C LEU A 778 -20.02 -9.84 -17.54
N ILE A 779 -19.95 -10.55 -18.67
CA ILE A 779 -19.07 -10.20 -19.79
C ILE A 779 -19.82 -9.20 -20.69
N ASP A 780 -19.78 -7.91 -20.36
CA ASP A 780 -20.58 -6.87 -21.04
C ASP A 780 -20.00 -6.51 -22.40
N TYR A 781 -20.48 -7.19 -23.43
CA TYR A 781 -20.18 -6.88 -24.84
C TYR A 781 -21.05 -5.74 -25.41
N LEU A 782 -22.05 -5.22 -24.69
CA LEU A 782 -23.02 -4.26 -25.24
C LEU A 782 -22.40 -2.88 -25.52
N ARG A 783 -21.19 -2.63 -25.01
CA ARG A 783 -20.36 -1.44 -25.31
C ARG A 783 -19.90 -1.36 -26.77
N ASN A 784 -20.01 -2.46 -27.51
CA ASN A 784 -19.55 -2.58 -28.89
C ASN A 784 -20.68 -2.36 -29.92
N GLY A 785 -21.66 -1.50 -29.60
CA GLY A 785 -22.73 -1.11 -30.50
C GLY A 785 -22.65 0.37 -30.89
N ARG A 786 -23.20 0.73 -32.05
CA ARG A 786 -23.36 2.14 -32.47
C ARG A 786 -24.07 2.93 -31.37
N GLY A 787 -23.53 4.09 -30.99
CA GLY A 787 -24.10 4.94 -29.93
C GLY A 787 -23.89 4.46 -28.50
N ALA A 788 -23.28 3.27 -28.29
CA ALA A 788 -22.83 2.80 -27.01
C ALA A 788 -21.48 3.45 -26.64
N THR A 789 -21.24 3.58 -25.34
CA THR A 789 -20.04 4.24 -24.81
C THR A 789 -19.53 3.53 -23.57
N ALA A 790 -18.27 3.76 -23.24
CA ALA A 790 -17.65 3.32 -22.02
C ALA A 790 -16.65 4.38 -21.54
N VAL A 791 -16.42 4.46 -20.23
CA VAL A 791 -15.53 5.49 -19.66
C VAL A 791 -14.13 5.40 -20.27
N ALA A 792 -13.59 6.55 -20.69
CA ALA A 792 -12.27 6.65 -21.28
C ALA A 792 -11.17 6.23 -20.29
N PRO A 793 -10.02 5.72 -20.77
CA PRO A 793 -8.82 5.66 -19.95
C PRO A 793 -8.48 7.06 -19.39
N TYR A 794 -7.96 7.11 -18.17
CA TYR A 794 -7.65 8.33 -17.40
C TYR A 794 -8.83 9.25 -17.04
N SER A 795 -10.06 8.93 -17.46
CA SER A 795 -11.23 9.70 -17.01
C SER A 795 -11.62 9.34 -15.58
N THR A 796 -12.01 10.36 -14.82
CA THR A 796 -12.54 10.27 -13.47
C THR A 796 -13.91 9.59 -13.42
N ARG A 797 -14.30 9.13 -12.23
CA ARG A 797 -15.58 8.52 -11.93
C ARG A 797 -16.35 9.35 -10.89
N ALA A 798 -17.64 9.57 -11.13
CA ALA A 798 -18.55 10.22 -10.18
C ALA A 798 -18.93 9.23 -9.06
N ARG A 799 -17.95 8.92 -8.21
CA ARG A 799 -18.00 7.96 -7.10
C ARG A 799 -17.12 8.46 -5.94
N PRO A 800 -17.37 7.99 -4.70
CA PRO A 800 -16.53 8.32 -3.55
C PRO A 800 -15.04 8.08 -3.80
N GLY A 801 -14.21 9.06 -3.40
CA GLY A 801 -12.75 9.03 -3.52
C GLY A 801 -12.20 9.56 -4.85
N ALA A 802 -13.03 10.14 -5.73
CA ALA A 802 -12.65 10.57 -7.08
C ALA A 802 -11.81 9.53 -7.89
N PRO A 803 -12.27 8.26 -8.02
CA PRO A 803 -11.49 7.23 -8.68
C PRO A 803 -11.34 7.47 -10.18
N VAL A 804 -10.27 6.94 -10.77
CA VAL A 804 -9.89 7.10 -12.17
C VAL A 804 -9.90 5.75 -12.86
N SER A 805 -10.41 5.68 -14.08
CA SER A 805 -10.32 4.49 -14.92
C SER A 805 -8.90 4.36 -15.48
N MET A 806 -8.02 3.68 -14.75
CA MET A 806 -6.57 3.73 -14.95
C MET A 806 -6.06 2.59 -15.85
N PRO A 807 -5.40 2.90 -16.98
CA PRO A 807 -4.59 1.96 -17.74
C PRO A 807 -3.53 1.24 -16.93
N LEU A 808 -3.44 -0.07 -17.15
CA LEU A 808 -2.46 -0.96 -16.56
C LEU A 808 -1.89 -1.89 -17.64
N SER A 809 -0.67 -2.34 -17.41
CA SER A 809 -0.17 -3.58 -18.01
C SER A 809 -0.86 -4.76 -17.34
N PHE A 810 -0.87 -5.92 -18.01
CA PHE A 810 -1.46 -7.12 -17.40
C PHE A 810 -0.67 -7.63 -16.19
N ASP A 811 0.64 -7.39 -16.17
CA ASP A 811 1.54 -7.87 -15.12
C ASP A 811 1.40 -7.05 -13.81
N GLU A 812 0.73 -5.90 -13.86
CA GLU A 812 0.35 -5.10 -12.69
C GLU A 812 -0.97 -5.58 -12.05
N LEU A 813 -1.77 -6.42 -12.72
CA LEU A 813 -3.01 -6.94 -12.15
C LEU A 813 -2.73 -7.84 -10.96
N SER A 814 -3.18 -7.41 -9.78
CA SER A 814 -2.90 -8.08 -8.51
C SER A 814 -4.04 -7.88 -7.50
N PRO A 815 -4.17 -8.74 -6.48
CA PRO A 815 -5.16 -8.57 -5.41
C PRO A 815 -5.13 -7.21 -4.71
N GLN A 816 -3.97 -6.55 -4.69
CA GLN A 816 -3.73 -5.25 -4.06
C GLN A 816 -4.26 -4.07 -4.89
N ILE A 817 -4.26 -4.18 -6.22
CA ILE A 817 -4.77 -3.11 -7.12
C ILE A 817 -6.26 -3.32 -7.37
N LEU A 818 -7.07 -2.83 -6.43
CA LEU A 818 -8.53 -2.83 -6.48
C LEU A 818 -9.10 -1.99 -7.65
N PRO A 819 -10.34 -2.23 -8.11
CA PRO A 819 -10.92 -1.59 -9.30
C PRO A 819 -11.13 -0.07 -9.19
N ASN A 820 -11.00 0.50 -7.99
CA ASN A 820 -11.04 1.94 -7.70
C ASN A 820 -9.77 2.45 -6.97
N HIS A 821 -8.68 1.67 -6.99
CA HIS A 821 -7.41 1.99 -6.30
C HIS A 821 -6.80 3.34 -6.73
N PHE A 822 -6.89 3.67 -8.01
CA PHE A 822 -6.37 4.94 -8.54
C PHE A 822 -7.41 6.05 -8.42
N THR A 823 -6.99 7.20 -7.92
CA THR A 823 -7.79 8.40 -7.67
C THR A 823 -7.07 9.64 -8.16
N VAL A 824 -7.81 10.75 -8.34
CA VAL A 824 -7.21 12.06 -8.67
C VAL A 824 -6.04 12.42 -7.73
N GLY A 825 -6.08 11.98 -6.47
CA GLY A 825 -5.03 12.22 -5.48
C GLY A 825 -3.73 11.42 -5.70
N ASN A 826 -3.79 10.18 -6.21
CA ASN A 826 -2.60 9.31 -6.36
C ASN A 826 -2.13 9.08 -7.82
N VAL A 827 -2.94 9.44 -8.83
CA VAL A 827 -2.48 9.51 -10.24
C VAL A 827 -1.18 10.31 -10.41
N PRO A 828 -0.95 11.46 -9.72
CA PRO A 828 0.30 12.21 -9.84
C PRO A 828 1.56 11.38 -9.56
N ALA A 829 1.55 10.59 -8.48
CA ALA A 829 2.67 9.74 -8.09
C ALA A 829 2.84 8.58 -9.08
N ARG A 830 1.75 7.86 -9.38
CA ARG A 830 1.72 6.78 -10.39
C ARG A 830 2.37 7.20 -11.71
N LEU A 831 2.04 8.37 -12.24
CA LEU A 831 2.58 8.82 -13.54
C LEU A 831 4.05 9.31 -13.48
N ALA A 832 4.58 9.60 -12.29
CA ALA A 832 5.99 9.96 -12.10
C ALA A 832 6.89 8.73 -11.98
N GLU A 833 6.35 7.60 -11.50
CA GLU A 833 7.09 6.34 -11.28
C GLU A 833 6.97 5.31 -12.40
N SER A 834 6.10 5.55 -13.39
CA SER A 834 5.91 4.60 -14.49
C SER A 834 7.02 4.75 -15.51
N ASP A 835 7.72 3.65 -15.82
CA ASP A 835 8.79 3.58 -16.85
C ASP A 835 8.29 3.88 -18.29
N GLY A 836 6.97 4.04 -18.47
CA GLY A 836 6.29 4.39 -19.72
C GLY A 836 4.78 4.53 -19.51
N ASP A 837 4.02 4.75 -20.59
CA ASP A 837 2.55 4.57 -20.57
C ASP A 837 2.21 3.11 -20.88
N PRO A 838 1.50 2.36 -20.01
CA PRO A 838 1.13 0.97 -20.28
C PRO A 838 0.31 0.76 -21.57
N TRP A 839 -0.27 1.82 -22.12
CA TRP A 839 -1.05 1.83 -23.36
C TRP A 839 -0.36 2.62 -24.49
N GLU A 840 0.94 2.93 -24.39
CA GLU A 840 1.72 3.59 -25.46
C GLU A 840 1.57 2.84 -26.82
N ASP A 841 1.59 1.51 -26.76
CA ASP A 841 1.47 0.63 -27.93
C ASP A 841 0.04 0.46 -28.46
N PHE A 842 -0.98 1.06 -27.82
CA PHE A 842 -2.38 0.80 -28.15
C PHE A 842 -2.69 1.06 -29.63
N ARG A 843 -2.20 2.16 -30.21
CA ARG A 843 -2.39 2.45 -31.64
C ARG A 843 -1.45 1.66 -32.55
N ARG A 844 -0.25 1.32 -32.05
CA ARG A 844 0.77 0.49 -32.70
C ARG A 844 0.30 -0.97 -32.88
N ALA A 845 -0.69 -1.41 -32.08
CA ALA A 845 -1.28 -2.75 -32.11
C ALA A 845 -2.63 -2.88 -32.89
N GLU A 846 -3.07 -1.86 -33.64
CA GLU A 846 -4.33 -1.91 -34.41
C GLU A 846 -4.37 -3.08 -35.42
N ALA A 847 -5.35 -3.97 -35.26
CA ALA A 847 -5.57 -5.13 -36.13
C ALA A 847 -6.98 -5.13 -36.76
N PRO A 848 -7.17 -5.67 -37.97
CA PRO A 848 -8.52 -5.89 -38.50
C PRO A 848 -9.19 -7.05 -37.76
N LEU A 849 -10.49 -6.95 -37.49
CA LEU A 849 -11.27 -8.06 -36.95
C LEU A 849 -11.25 -9.24 -37.93
N GLN A 850 -10.74 -10.40 -37.49
CA GLN A 850 -10.64 -11.59 -38.35
C GLN A 850 -11.98 -12.35 -38.39
N GLY A 851 -12.44 -12.69 -39.60
CA GLY A 851 -13.67 -13.46 -39.79
C GLY A 851 -13.46 -14.95 -39.51
N LYS A 852 -14.21 -15.49 -38.54
CA LYS A 852 -14.24 -16.91 -38.09
C LYS A 852 -12.85 -17.53 -37.83
N ALA A 853 -12.49 -17.60 -36.55
CA ALA A 853 -11.34 -18.37 -36.09
C ALA A 853 -11.33 -19.78 -36.70
N LYS A 854 -10.21 -20.18 -37.31
CA LYS A 854 -10.02 -21.57 -37.76
C LYS A 854 -9.99 -22.46 -36.52
N ALA A 855 -11.04 -23.26 -36.32
CA ALA A 855 -11.10 -24.23 -35.25
C ALA A 855 -9.89 -25.16 -35.34
N LYS A 856 -8.94 -25.02 -34.39
CA LYS A 856 -7.82 -25.95 -34.26
C LYS A 856 -8.36 -27.26 -33.70
N THR A 857 -8.65 -28.20 -34.59
CA THR A 857 -8.94 -29.58 -34.23
C THR A 857 -7.75 -30.15 -33.47
N ARG A 858 -7.88 -30.35 -32.15
CA ARG A 858 -6.94 -31.16 -31.39
C ARG A 858 -7.13 -32.62 -31.81
N ARG A 859 -6.06 -33.23 -32.30
CA ARG A 859 -5.82 -34.69 -32.24
C ARG A 859 -4.98 -34.97 -31.01
#